data_AF-A0A178DQ63-F1
#
_entry.id   AF-A0A178DQ63-F1
#
_cell.length_a   1.000
_cell.length_b   1.000
_cell.length_c   1.000
_cell.angle_alpha   90.00
_cell.angle_beta   90.00
_cell.angle_gamma   90.00
#
_symmetry.space_group_name_H-M   'P 1'
#
loop_
_entity.id
_entity.type
_entity.pdbx_description
1 polymer ?
#
loop_
_entity_poly.entity_id
_entity_poly.type
_entity_poly.pdbx_seq_one_letter_code
_entity_poly.pdbx_strand_id
1 'polypeptide(L)'
;MATHFVSLLVATTFLLAPIQARTLFPYEQRQLTRDYVASLPEEDAQLIAFEGQFDIDENGIEAVNVTDKRCRYDPTDKKWPSEKAWNKLKKQLSSPDALIPTVPQGAVCYNPTKNDASCQQLTNSWTDPNTHVDDPTEVLSPLYQGLTCQPPSRFDSGSCTLGGYPAYVIKAKTVSDIQCGINFARNDNLRLIVKNTGHDLAGKSSGYGAISIWTHGFKDIQFFDNYVDDSGYRGPAIKAGAGVQASELYKFASQNGVVAVAGQSKTIGVFGGYILGGGHSPLSSLYGMAADQVLGFEVVTPIGEFITANSTSNQDLFWALQGGGGSTFGVVTSVTIKVYKDMPVSTASWTLESAKIGKEKFWAATKAYFDRAIDNVDAGTFSYITVLPSGQDFTFSMLPLFAPNKTAAQLSTLLAPYLSRLTSLNIPFSPKITQYASFYPAWQSDFPSTASSDFSLLHASRLFPRSNFVSETGRNTTFSVLQKTVESGSPLLALNFGARAPSSTVDNAVNPAFRTAVYHIMTGKFVQLTSSTAASTLTAARAALTNGTMASWRGVTPSSGAYLNEADRLEPDWQKSFWGDKYERLLSIKRELDHRDVFWVHHGVGSEGWTIEDREGGVGVQVGEAGENGKLCKVA
;
A
#
# COMPACT_ATOMS: atom_id res chain seq x y z
N MET A 1 -77.48 13.39 -18.36
CA MET A 1 -76.40 12.89 -19.23
C MET A 1 -75.15 13.69 -18.96
N ALA A 2 -74.08 12.98 -18.58
CA ALA A 2 -72.65 13.32 -18.67
C ALA A 2 -72.14 14.70 -18.20
N THR A 3 -71.60 14.69 -16.98
CA THR A 3 -70.49 15.53 -16.51
C THR A 3 -69.18 15.12 -17.20
N HIS A 4 -68.48 16.05 -17.85
CA HIS A 4 -67.08 15.87 -18.27
C HIS A 4 -66.22 17.05 -17.79
N PHE A 5 -65.49 16.82 -16.70
CA PHE A 5 -64.28 17.55 -16.34
C PHE A 5 -63.14 17.03 -17.23
N VAL A 6 -62.46 17.93 -17.94
CA VAL A 6 -61.21 17.64 -18.64
C VAL A 6 -60.06 17.99 -17.67
N SER A 7 -59.40 16.97 -17.14
CA SER A 7 -58.13 17.13 -16.42
C SER A 7 -56.98 17.22 -17.43
N LEU A 8 -56.24 18.33 -17.38
CA LEU A 8 -54.99 18.52 -18.10
C LEU A 8 -53.88 17.78 -17.34
N LEU A 9 -53.39 16.65 -17.89
CA LEU A 9 -52.18 16.00 -17.40
C LEU A 9 -50.96 16.78 -17.95
N VAL A 10 -50.29 17.53 -17.09
CA VAL A 10 -48.94 18.04 -17.37
C VAL A 10 -47.96 16.91 -17.07
N ALA A 11 -47.46 16.25 -18.13
CA ALA A 11 -46.35 15.33 -18.03
C ALA A 11 -45.06 16.12 -17.84
N THR A 12 -44.64 16.34 -16.58
CA THR A 12 -43.27 16.74 -16.25
C THR A 12 -42.33 15.57 -16.55
N THR A 13 -41.71 15.60 -17.72
CA THR A 13 -40.48 14.84 -18.00
C THR A 13 -39.39 15.30 -17.03
N PHE A 14 -39.17 14.54 -15.97
CA PHE A 14 -37.91 14.61 -15.23
C PHE A 14 -36.79 14.17 -16.18
N LEU A 15 -36.00 15.14 -16.65
CA LEU A 15 -34.68 14.89 -17.22
C LEU A 15 -33.86 14.20 -16.13
N LEU A 16 -33.80 12.87 -16.16
CA LEU A 16 -32.78 12.11 -15.44
C LEU A 16 -31.43 12.64 -15.93
N ALA A 17 -30.67 13.27 -15.03
CA ALA A 17 -29.29 13.64 -15.32
C ALA A 17 -28.56 12.38 -15.84
N PRO A 18 -27.81 12.45 -16.95
CA PRO A 18 -27.09 11.31 -17.45
C PRO A 18 -26.17 10.79 -16.34
N ILE A 19 -26.25 9.49 -16.08
CA ILE A 19 -25.45 8.80 -15.07
C ILE A 19 -23.97 9.05 -15.39
N GLN A 20 -23.30 9.86 -14.56
CA GLN A 20 -21.89 10.24 -14.74
C GLN A 20 -20.92 9.09 -14.43
N ALA A 21 -21.42 7.98 -13.87
CA ALA A 21 -20.67 6.87 -13.31
C ALA A 21 -19.82 6.04 -14.32
N ARG A 22 -19.74 6.43 -15.60
CA ARG A 22 -19.04 5.67 -16.66
C ARG A 22 -18.08 6.50 -17.50
N THR A 23 -17.62 7.65 -17.00
CA THR A 23 -16.70 8.51 -17.76
C THR A 23 -15.29 7.91 -17.72
N LEU A 24 -14.84 7.30 -18.82
CA LEU A 24 -13.47 6.78 -18.96
C LEU A 24 -12.48 7.92 -19.22
N PHE A 25 -11.32 7.88 -18.57
CA PHE A 25 -10.20 8.77 -18.89
C PHE A 25 -9.64 8.49 -20.29
N PRO A 26 -8.96 9.44 -20.94
CA PRO A 26 -8.40 9.23 -22.27
C PRO A 26 -7.50 7.99 -22.40
N TYR A 27 -6.69 7.70 -21.37
CA TYR A 27 -5.84 6.50 -21.36
C TYR A 27 -6.63 5.19 -21.19
N GLU A 28 -7.87 5.25 -20.69
CA GLU A 28 -8.77 4.11 -20.54
C GLU A 28 -9.54 3.80 -21.83
N GLN A 29 -9.63 4.77 -22.75
CA GLN A 29 -10.33 4.60 -24.02
C GLN A 29 -9.51 3.80 -25.05
N ARG A 30 -8.18 3.77 -24.92
CA ARG A 30 -7.31 2.94 -25.76
C ARG A 30 -7.13 1.56 -25.13
N GLN A 31 -7.85 0.59 -25.66
CA GLN A 31 -7.92 -0.79 -25.17
C GLN A 31 -7.52 -1.76 -26.28
N LEU A 32 -6.92 -2.87 -25.88
CA LEU A 32 -6.78 -4.06 -26.69
C LEU A 32 -8.16 -4.75 -26.78
N THR A 33 -8.53 -5.24 -27.95
CA THR A 33 -9.77 -6.01 -28.16
C THR A 33 -9.44 -7.40 -28.70
N ARG A 34 -10.32 -8.38 -28.43
CA ARG A 34 -10.18 -9.73 -28.99
C ARG A 34 -10.15 -9.70 -30.52
N ASP A 35 -11.00 -8.89 -31.16
CA ASP A 35 -11.04 -8.73 -32.62
C ASP A 35 -9.72 -8.17 -33.19
N TYR A 36 -9.13 -7.16 -32.53
CA TYR A 36 -7.83 -6.64 -32.95
C TYR A 36 -6.75 -7.73 -32.86
N VAL A 37 -6.70 -8.45 -31.73
CA VAL A 37 -5.73 -9.53 -31.55
C VAL A 37 -5.92 -10.63 -32.60
N ALA A 38 -7.15 -11.00 -32.93
CA ALA A 38 -7.44 -11.99 -33.97
C ALA A 38 -7.06 -11.51 -35.38
N SER A 39 -6.95 -10.19 -35.60
CA SER A 39 -6.50 -9.62 -36.87
C SER A 39 -4.98 -9.59 -37.04
N LEU A 40 -4.21 -9.85 -35.98
CA LEU A 40 -2.75 -9.88 -36.02
C LEU A 40 -2.24 -11.16 -36.70
N PRO A 41 -1.00 -11.14 -37.24
CA PRO A 41 -0.31 -12.38 -37.61
C PRO A 41 -0.30 -13.36 -36.44
N GLU A 42 -0.46 -14.66 -36.71
CA GLU A 42 -0.65 -15.70 -35.68
C GLU A 42 0.38 -15.64 -34.54
N GLU A 43 1.68 -15.55 -34.87
CA GLU A 43 2.74 -15.44 -33.86
C GLU A 43 2.62 -14.19 -32.96
N ASP A 44 2.08 -13.09 -33.48
CA ASP A 44 1.88 -11.84 -32.74
C ASP A 44 0.58 -11.91 -31.92
N ALA A 45 -0.46 -12.53 -32.49
CA ALA A 45 -1.73 -12.77 -31.84
C ALA A 45 -1.58 -13.65 -30.59
N GLN A 46 -0.85 -14.76 -30.69
CA GLN A 46 -0.58 -15.68 -29.56
C GLN A 46 0.16 -14.98 -28.41
N LEU A 47 1.07 -14.07 -28.75
CA LEU A 47 1.91 -13.37 -27.76
C LEU A 47 1.10 -12.49 -26.80
N ILE A 48 0.00 -11.89 -27.29
CA ILE A 48 -0.85 -10.96 -26.51
C ILE A 48 -2.32 -11.40 -26.46
N ALA A 49 -2.58 -12.67 -26.76
CA ALA A 49 -3.90 -13.29 -26.69
C ALA A 49 -4.51 -13.12 -25.31
N PHE A 50 -5.81 -12.82 -25.24
CA PHE A 50 -6.58 -12.91 -24.01
C PHE A 50 -6.70 -14.38 -23.58
N GLU A 51 -6.98 -14.63 -22.30
CA GLU A 51 -7.25 -16.00 -21.85
C GLU A 51 -8.49 -16.56 -22.54
N GLY A 52 -8.41 -17.83 -22.96
CA GLY A 52 -9.45 -18.53 -23.71
C GLY A 52 -9.75 -17.94 -25.10
N GLN A 53 -8.90 -17.06 -25.65
CA GLN A 53 -9.18 -16.45 -26.96
C GLN A 53 -8.98 -17.42 -28.14
N PHE A 54 -7.96 -18.27 -28.05
CA PHE A 54 -7.65 -19.25 -29.06
C PHE A 54 -7.76 -20.63 -28.42
N ASP A 55 -8.29 -21.60 -29.17
CA ASP A 55 -8.22 -23.03 -28.85
C ASP A 55 -6.78 -23.50 -29.03
N ILE A 56 -5.88 -22.99 -28.18
CA ILE A 56 -4.57 -23.58 -28.01
C ILE A 56 -4.87 -24.81 -27.15
N ASP A 57 -4.91 -25.98 -27.77
CA ASP A 57 -5.04 -27.25 -27.07
C ASP A 57 -4.21 -27.17 -25.78
N GLU A 58 -4.77 -27.55 -24.63
CA GLU A 58 -3.98 -27.67 -23.40
C GLU A 58 -2.78 -28.63 -23.58
N ASN A 59 -2.77 -29.41 -24.67
CA ASN A 59 -1.72 -30.28 -25.15
C ASN A 59 -0.81 -29.69 -26.27
N GLY A 60 -1.15 -28.54 -26.85
CA GLY A 60 -0.48 -27.92 -28.01
C GLY A 60 0.75 -27.07 -27.66
N ILE A 61 0.96 -26.76 -26.39
CA ILE A 61 2.23 -26.25 -25.86
C ILE A 61 2.95 -27.40 -25.11
N GLU A 62 3.08 -28.57 -25.73
CA GLU A 62 4.13 -29.50 -25.32
C GLU A 62 5.49 -28.92 -25.74
N ALA A 63 5.99 -28.01 -24.92
CA ALA A 63 7.40 -27.75 -24.91
C ALA A 63 8.13 -29.06 -24.56
N VAL A 64 8.94 -29.53 -25.51
CA VAL A 64 9.81 -30.70 -25.39
C VAL A 64 10.44 -30.73 -23.99
N ASN A 65 10.14 -31.81 -23.29
CA ASN A 65 10.40 -32.05 -21.89
C ASN A 65 11.91 -32.09 -21.60
N VAL A 66 12.47 -31.11 -20.87
CA VAL A 66 13.41 -31.23 -19.71
C VAL A 66 13.60 -29.83 -19.07
N THR A 67 12.74 -29.43 -18.12
CA THR A 67 13.03 -28.52 -16.97
C THR A 67 11.77 -28.21 -16.17
N ASP A 68 11.96 -27.95 -14.87
CA ASP A 68 10.95 -27.88 -13.81
C ASP A 68 9.73 -26.98 -14.15
N LYS A 69 8.56 -27.60 -14.41
CA LYS A 69 7.26 -26.91 -14.63
C LYS A 69 6.79 -26.13 -13.40
N ARG A 70 7.50 -26.25 -12.28
CA ARG A 70 7.16 -25.65 -10.99
C ARG A 70 7.45 -24.15 -10.94
N CYS A 71 8.38 -23.63 -11.73
CA CYS A 71 8.85 -22.24 -11.64
C CYS A 71 8.42 -21.35 -12.82
N ARG A 72 8.26 -20.04 -12.55
CA ARG A 72 8.18 -19.02 -13.60
C ARG A 72 9.52 -18.88 -14.31
N TYR A 73 9.50 -18.59 -15.61
CA TYR A 73 10.75 -18.42 -16.36
C TYR A 73 11.45 -17.11 -15.98
N ASP A 74 12.77 -17.15 -15.94
CA ASP A 74 13.66 -16.04 -15.67
C ASP A 74 14.73 -15.90 -16.79
N PRO A 75 15.51 -14.80 -16.83
CA PRO A 75 16.48 -14.54 -17.91
C PRO A 75 17.55 -15.62 -18.13
N THR A 76 17.72 -16.57 -17.21
CA THR A 76 18.65 -17.69 -17.36
C THR A 76 18.05 -18.95 -17.98
N ASP A 77 16.72 -19.00 -18.14
CA ASP A 77 16.05 -20.13 -18.78
C ASP A 77 16.13 -20.04 -20.32
N LYS A 78 16.28 -21.19 -20.97
CA LYS A 78 16.21 -21.29 -22.45
C LYS A 78 14.85 -20.85 -23.03
N LYS A 79 13.80 -20.86 -22.21
CA LYS A 79 12.44 -20.45 -22.56
C LYS A 79 12.15 -18.98 -22.27
N TRP A 80 13.13 -18.23 -21.76
CA TRP A 80 13.01 -16.78 -21.66
C TRP A 80 12.72 -16.18 -23.04
N PRO A 81 11.82 -15.17 -23.16
CA PRO A 81 11.47 -14.62 -24.45
C PRO A 81 12.69 -14.08 -25.19
N SER A 82 12.79 -14.42 -26.47
CA SER A 82 13.87 -13.95 -27.35
C SER A 82 13.78 -12.43 -27.58
N GLU A 83 14.86 -11.81 -28.04
CA GLU A 83 14.85 -10.40 -28.44
C GLU A 83 13.78 -10.10 -29.51
N LYS A 84 13.51 -11.05 -30.42
CA LYS A 84 12.42 -10.96 -31.41
C LYS A 84 11.05 -10.84 -30.70
N ALA A 85 10.81 -11.63 -29.66
CA ALA A 85 9.55 -11.58 -28.89
C ALA A 85 9.41 -10.25 -28.12
N TRP A 86 10.46 -9.77 -27.45
CA TRP A 86 10.46 -8.46 -26.81
C TRP A 86 10.19 -7.32 -27.79
N ASN A 87 10.79 -7.38 -28.98
CA ASN A 87 10.56 -6.40 -30.05
C ASN A 87 9.13 -6.46 -30.59
N LYS A 88 8.50 -7.64 -30.61
CA LYS A 88 7.07 -7.76 -30.96
C LYS A 88 6.18 -7.15 -29.89
N LEU A 89 6.40 -7.46 -28.61
CA LEU A 89 5.69 -6.80 -27.51
C LEU A 89 5.81 -5.27 -27.61
N LYS A 90 7.03 -4.76 -27.80
CA LYS A 90 7.30 -3.33 -27.95
C LYS A 90 6.47 -2.66 -29.06
N LYS A 91 6.18 -3.37 -30.15
CA LYS A 91 5.34 -2.88 -31.26
C LYS A 91 3.85 -2.86 -30.92
N GLN A 92 3.39 -3.72 -30.00
CA GLN A 92 2.00 -3.79 -29.55
C GLN A 92 1.68 -2.78 -28.44
N LEU A 93 2.70 -2.28 -27.74
CA LEU A 93 2.53 -1.21 -26.76
C LEU A 93 2.15 0.12 -27.42
N SER A 94 1.54 0.98 -26.63
CA SER A 94 1.02 2.28 -27.05
C SER A 94 2.09 3.24 -27.56
N SER A 95 3.34 3.02 -27.14
CA SER A 95 4.53 3.76 -27.57
C SER A 95 5.79 2.90 -27.44
N PRO A 96 6.80 3.05 -28.32
CA PRO A 96 8.03 2.25 -28.26
C PRO A 96 8.85 2.43 -26.97
N ASP A 97 8.78 3.58 -26.32
CA ASP A 97 9.46 3.86 -25.04
C ASP A 97 8.72 3.30 -23.81
N ALA A 98 7.58 2.62 -24.01
CA ALA A 98 6.83 2.00 -22.93
C ALA A 98 7.51 0.75 -22.38
N LEU A 99 8.27 0.00 -23.20
CA LEU A 99 9.07 -1.14 -22.74
C LEU A 99 10.48 -0.67 -22.36
N ILE A 100 10.81 -0.81 -21.08
CA ILE A 100 12.07 -0.35 -20.49
C ILE A 100 12.85 -1.57 -19.99
N PRO A 101 13.99 -1.92 -20.59
CA PRO A 101 14.96 -2.82 -19.97
C PRO A 101 15.47 -2.21 -18.67
N THR A 102 15.47 -2.96 -17.59
CA THR A 102 15.82 -2.42 -16.28
C THR A 102 17.31 -2.04 -16.21
N VAL A 103 17.56 -0.80 -15.78
CA VAL A 103 18.87 -0.32 -15.35
C VAL A 103 18.65 0.30 -13.96
N PRO A 104 19.15 -0.33 -12.88
CA PRO A 104 19.00 0.22 -11.53
C PRO A 104 19.57 1.63 -11.45
N GLN A 105 18.96 2.52 -10.67
CA GLN A 105 19.37 3.91 -10.58
C GLN A 105 20.81 4.03 -10.05
N GLY A 106 21.19 3.13 -9.13
CA GLY A 106 22.56 3.02 -8.61
C GLY A 106 23.63 2.60 -9.62
N ALA A 107 23.27 2.15 -10.83
CA ALA A 107 24.24 1.66 -11.83
C ALA A 107 25.27 2.73 -12.24
N VAL A 108 24.92 4.01 -12.13
CA VAL A 108 25.85 5.14 -12.36
C VAL A 108 27.04 5.16 -11.38
N CYS A 109 26.97 4.41 -10.27
CA CYS A 109 28.07 4.28 -9.32
C CYS A 109 29.04 3.14 -9.63
N TYR A 110 28.75 2.28 -10.60
CA TYR A 110 29.48 1.04 -10.86
C TYR A 110 29.91 0.93 -12.32
N ASN A 111 31.02 0.21 -12.57
CA ASN A 111 31.44 -0.11 -13.94
C ASN A 111 30.42 -1.03 -14.62
N PRO A 112 30.21 -0.90 -15.96
CA PRO A 112 30.92 0.00 -16.88
C PRO A 112 30.31 1.41 -17.00
N THR A 113 29.14 1.67 -16.41
CA THR A 113 28.40 2.94 -16.51
C THR A 113 28.82 4.01 -15.50
N LYS A 114 29.98 3.81 -14.85
CA LYS A 114 30.41 4.61 -13.71
C LYS A 114 30.57 6.09 -14.11
N ASN A 115 29.91 6.96 -13.36
CA ASN A 115 30.05 8.41 -13.42
C ASN A 115 30.00 8.97 -11.98
N ASP A 116 31.15 9.44 -11.49
CA ASP A 116 31.29 9.88 -10.10
C ASP A 116 30.40 11.08 -9.76
N ALA A 117 30.19 12.00 -10.69
CA ALA A 117 29.33 13.18 -10.48
C ALA A 117 27.85 12.77 -10.36
N SER A 118 27.37 11.91 -11.26
CA SER A 118 26.00 11.37 -11.20
C SER A 118 25.80 10.51 -9.95
N CYS A 119 26.79 9.68 -9.59
CA CYS A 119 26.74 8.89 -8.36
C CYS A 119 26.65 9.77 -7.11
N GLN A 120 27.42 10.87 -7.05
CA GLN A 120 27.37 11.80 -5.93
C GLN A 120 26.03 12.54 -5.85
N GLN A 121 25.47 12.98 -6.98
CA GLN A 121 24.13 13.59 -7.02
C GLN A 121 23.04 12.63 -6.53
N LEU A 122 23.08 11.38 -7.00
CA LEU A 122 22.16 10.34 -6.57
C LEU A 122 22.30 10.04 -5.08
N THR A 123 23.54 9.93 -4.59
CA THR A 123 23.85 9.68 -3.18
C THR A 123 23.24 10.74 -2.25
N ASN A 124 23.32 12.01 -2.65
CA ASN A 124 22.83 13.14 -1.85
C ASN A 124 21.30 13.14 -1.71
N SER A 125 20.59 12.58 -2.69
CA SER A 125 19.13 12.51 -2.74
C SER A 125 18.58 11.11 -2.45
N TRP A 126 19.43 10.12 -2.14
CA TRP A 126 19.05 8.71 -1.98
C TRP A 126 17.99 8.47 -0.90
N THR A 127 17.94 9.30 0.14
CA THR A 127 16.93 9.17 1.20
C THR A 127 15.67 10.01 0.95
N ASP A 128 15.63 10.81 -0.13
CA ASP A 128 14.42 11.51 -0.56
C ASP A 128 13.53 10.52 -1.32
N PRO A 129 12.29 10.25 -0.86
CA PRO A 129 11.39 9.36 -1.60
C PRO A 129 11.11 9.81 -3.03
N ASN A 130 11.16 11.12 -3.32
CA ASN A 130 10.90 11.63 -4.69
C ASN A 130 11.94 11.14 -5.70
N THR A 131 13.15 10.83 -5.25
CA THR A 131 14.22 10.26 -6.09
C THR A 131 13.85 8.89 -6.68
N HIS A 132 13.03 8.13 -5.95
CA HIS A 132 12.74 6.73 -6.25
C HIS A 132 11.35 6.50 -6.84
N VAL A 133 10.33 7.25 -6.39
CA VAL A 133 8.95 7.01 -6.84
C VAL A 133 8.75 7.30 -8.34
N ASP A 134 9.56 8.21 -8.89
CA ASP A 134 9.57 8.55 -10.31
C ASP A 134 10.49 7.64 -11.15
N ASP A 135 11.20 6.70 -10.53
CA ASP A 135 11.99 5.69 -11.23
C ASP A 135 11.13 4.43 -11.52
N PRO A 136 11.17 3.87 -12.74
CA PRO A 136 10.38 2.69 -13.11
C PRO A 136 10.81 1.39 -12.40
N THR A 137 12.00 1.36 -11.81
CA THR A 137 12.68 0.16 -11.32
C THR A 137 12.89 0.15 -9.81
N GLU A 138 13.10 1.31 -9.19
CA GLU A 138 13.38 1.43 -7.75
C GLU A 138 12.14 1.22 -6.86
N VAL A 139 12.39 0.80 -5.63
CA VAL A 139 11.41 0.75 -4.52
C VAL A 139 12.01 1.41 -3.28
N LEU A 140 11.15 1.85 -2.35
CA LEU A 140 11.56 2.54 -1.12
C LEU A 140 12.01 1.58 0.00
N SER A 141 11.95 0.28 -0.24
CA SER A 141 12.48 -0.77 0.65
C SER A 141 13.51 -1.62 -0.11
N PRO A 142 14.72 -1.06 -0.37
CA PRO A 142 15.72 -1.70 -1.25
C PRO A 142 16.28 -3.01 -0.70
N LEU A 143 16.01 -3.33 0.58
CA LEU A 143 16.28 -4.65 1.17
C LEU A 143 15.65 -5.77 0.33
N TYR A 144 14.43 -5.57 -0.18
CA TYR A 144 13.73 -6.60 -0.96
C TYR A 144 14.25 -6.74 -2.39
N GLN A 145 14.95 -5.73 -2.89
CA GLN A 145 15.73 -5.81 -4.11
C GLN A 145 17.14 -6.39 -3.89
N GLY A 146 17.49 -6.72 -2.65
CA GLY A 146 18.74 -7.38 -2.29
C GLY A 146 19.92 -6.47 -2.03
N LEU A 147 19.70 -5.15 -2.01
CA LEU A 147 20.76 -4.15 -1.88
C LEU A 147 21.87 -4.35 -2.94
N THR A 148 21.52 -4.82 -4.13
CA THR A 148 22.46 -5.28 -5.16
C THR A 148 23.05 -4.16 -6.01
N CYS A 149 22.50 -2.95 -5.92
CA CYS A 149 22.95 -1.80 -6.70
C CYS A 149 22.58 -0.47 -6.02
N GLN A 150 23.18 -0.21 -4.86
CA GLN A 150 22.98 1.03 -4.09
C GLN A 150 24.18 1.95 -4.30
N PRO A 151 24.09 3.28 -4.08
CA PRO A 151 25.29 4.10 -4.03
C PRO A 151 26.27 3.58 -2.95
N PRO A 152 27.57 3.38 -3.24
CA PRO A 152 28.50 2.71 -2.33
C PRO A 152 28.61 3.33 -0.92
N SER A 153 28.42 4.64 -0.80
CA SER A 153 28.43 5.32 0.51
C SER A 153 27.16 5.09 1.34
N ARG A 154 26.11 4.52 0.74
CA ARG A 154 24.88 4.09 1.42
C ARG A 154 24.96 2.61 1.75
N PHE A 155 25.31 1.79 0.76
CA PHE A 155 25.58 0.37 0.92
C PHE A 155 26.48 -0.09 -0.24
N ASP A 156 27.69 -0.57 0.07
CA ASP A 156 28.62 -1.02 -0.97
C ASP A 156 28.47 -2.52 -1.25
N SER A 157 27.72 -2.85 -2.30
CA SER A 157 27.58 -4.20 -2.83
C SER A 157 28.80 -4.70 -3.63
N GLY A 158 29.82 -3.86 -3.86
CA GLY A 158 31.00 -4.15 -4.67
C GLY A 158 30.76 -4.22 -6.18
N SER A 159 29.55 -4.55 -6.60
CA SER A 159 29.10 -4.53 -8.01
C SER A 159 27.60 -4.20 -8.10
N CYS A 160 27.15 -3.80 -9.27
CA CYS A 160 25.73 -3.57 -9.55
C CYS A 160 25.15 -4.78 -10.31
N THR A 161 24.17 -5.45 -9.70
CA THR A 161 23.38 -6.51 -10.37
C THR A 161 21.90 -6.25 -10.18
N LEU A 162 21.05 -6.89 -11.01
CA LEU A 162 19.61 -6.67 -10.94
C LEU A 162 18.98 -7.17 -9.65
N GLY A 163 19.48 -8.21 -8.97
CA GLY A 163 18.84 -8.71 -7.74
C GLY A 163 17.32 -8.87 -7.88
N GLY A 164 16.56 -8.34 -6.92
CA GLY A 164 15.09 -8.36 -6.92
C GLY A 164 14.43 -7.26 -7.77
N TYR A 165 15.19 -6.53 -8.59
CA TYR A 165 14.61 -5.65 -9.59
C TYR A 165 13.95 -6.47 -10.71
N PRO A 166 12.88 -5.97 -11.36
CA PRO A 166 12.31 -6.63 -12.53
C PRO A 166 13.32 -6.66 -13.68
N ALA A 167 13.19 -7.60 -14.62
CA ALA A 167 14.01 -7.62 -15.83
C ALA A 167 13.59 -6.54 -16.83
N TYR A 168 12.27 -6.33 -16.94
CA TYR A 168 11.66 -5.31 -17.81
C TYR A 168 10.54 -4.58 -17.09
N VAL A 169 10.32 -3.32 -17.47
CA VAL A 169 9.20 -2.51 -17.02
C VAL A 169 8.36 -2.08 -18.21
N ILE A 170 7.04 -2.24 -18.11
CA ILE A 170 6.05 -1.62 -18.98
C ILE A 170 5.60 -0.33 -18.28
N LYS A 171 6.11 0.81 -18.76
CA LYS A 171 5.62 2.14 -18.39
C LYS A 171 4.25 2.34 -19.03
N ALA A 172 3.21 1.97 -18.30
CA ALA A 172 1.84 1.99 -18.80
C ALA A 172 1.41 3.43 -19.09
N LYS A 173 0.97 3.68 -20.32
CA LYS A 173 0.39 4.97 -20.76
C LYS A 173 -1.08 4.85 -21.10
N THR A 174 -1.55 3.63 -21.35
CA THR A 174 -2.93 3.28 -21.72
C THR A 174 -3.33 1.92 -21.18
N VAL A 175 -4.63 1.63 -21.16
CA VAL A 175 -5.15 0.31 -20.78
C VAL A 175 -4.60 -0.79 -21.68
N SER A 176 -4.43 -0.53 -22.99
CA SER A 176 -3.81 -1.51 -23.90
C SER A 176 -2.40 -1.94 -23.49
N ASP A 177 -1.61 -1.08 -22.85
CA ASP A 177 -0.26 -1.45 -22.39
C ASP A 177 -0.31 -2.49 -21.26
N ILE A 178 -1.28 -2.32 -20.36
CA ILE A 178 -1.51 -3.23 -19.24
C ILE A 178 -1.99 -4.58 -19.77
N GLN A 179 -2.95 -4.57 -20.69
CA GLN A 179 -3.48 -5.79 -21.31
C GLN A 179 -2.38 -6.57 -22.04
N CYS A 180 -1.56 -5.88 -22.84
CA CYS A 180 -0.38 -6.48 -23.49
C CYS A 180 0.59 -7.08 -22.46
N GLY A 181 0.88 -6.37 -21.37
CA GLY A 181 1.78 -6.85 -20.31
C GLY A 181 1.28 -8.10 -19.59
N ILE A 182 0.00 -8.10 -19.19
CA ILE A 182 -0.65 -9.26 -18.54
C ILE A 182 -0.65 -10.46 -19.48
N ASN A 183 -1.12 -10.27 -20.71
CA ASN A 183 -1.25 -11.35 -21.68
C ASN A 183 0.12 -11.93 -22.05
N PHE A 184 1.12 -11.08 -22.29
CA PHE A 184 2.49 -11.52 -22.58
C PHE A 184 3.07 -12.34 -21.43
N ALA A 185 2.99 -11.84 -20.19
CA ALA A 185 3.54 -12.54 -19.04
C ALA A 185 2.83 -13.89 -18.79
N ARG A 186 1.49 -13.91 -18.87
CA ARG A 186 0.69 -15.13 -18.69
C ARG A 186 1.00 -16.16 -19.78
N ASN A 187 1.03 -15.75 -21.04
CA ASN A 187 1.17 -16.66 -22.18
C ASN A 187 2.58 -17.29 -22.23
N ASP A 188 3.61 -16.55 -21.81
CA ASP A 188 5.00 -17.05 -21.75
C ASP A 188 5.44 -17.53 -20.35
N ASN A 189 4.51 -17.71 -19.40
CA ASN A 189 4.80 -18.21 -18.04
C ASN A 189 5.87 -17.39 -17.28
N LEU A 190 5.82 -16.08 -17.43
CA LEU A 190 6.73 -15.14 -16.79
C LEU A 190 6.15 -14.64 -15.48
N ARG A 191 7.01 -14.26 -14.55
CA ARG A 191 6.59 -13.57 -13.32
C ARG A 191 6.11 -12.16 -13.69
N LEU A 192 4.88 -11.82 -13.31
CA LEU A 192 4.33 -10.47 -13.43
C LEU A 192 4.33 -9.79 -12.05
N ILE A 193 4.76 -8.53 -12.00
CA ILE A 193 4.58 -7.66 -10.83
C ILE A 193 3.90 -6.37 -11.25
N VAL A 194 3.27 -5.69 -10.30
CA VAL A 194 2.64 -4.38 -10.50
C VAL A 194 3.28 -3.40 -9.53
N LYS A 195 3.80 -2.30 -10.07
CA LYS A 195 4.39 -1.22 -9.29
C LYS A 195 3.62 0.07 -9.51
N ASN A 196 3.25 0.72 -8.41
CA ASN A 196 2.86 2.13 -8.42
C ASN A 196 4.09 2.96 -8.04
N THR A 197 4.20 3.34 -6.77
CA THR A 197 5.29 4.18 -6.26
C THR A 197 6.47 3.41 -5.70
N GLY A 198 6.33 2.11 -5.43
CA GLY A 198 7.38 1.30 -4.77
C GLY A 198 7.43 1.48 -3.25
N HIS A 199 6.37 1.99 -2.61
CA HIS A 199 6.27 2.19 -1.15
C HIS A 199 6.16 0.90 -0.32
N ASP A 200 5.99 -0.26 -0.96
CA ASP A 200 5.64 -1.47 -0.24
C ASP A 200 6.72 -1.92 0.76
N LEU A 201 6.35 -2.03 2.04
CA LEU A 201 7.26 -2.36 3.14
C LEU A 201 7.59 -3.87 3.23
N ALA A 202 6.99 -4.68 2.36
CA ALA A 202 7.19 -6.12 2.30
C ALA A 202 7.65 -6.59 0.91
N GLY A 203 8.08 -5.71 0.00
CA GLY A 203 8.63 -6.08 -1.31
C GLY A 203 7.61 -6.53 -2.36
N LYS A 204 6.30 -6.38 -2.12
CA LYS A 204 5.22 -6.86 -3.02
C LYS A 204 5.19 -6.17 -4.40
N SER A 205 5.99 -5.14 -4.62
CA SER A 205 6.14 -4.43 -5.90
C SER A 205 7.52 -4.57 -6.54
N SER A 206 8.28 -5.60 -6.15
CA SER A 206 9.58 -5.98 -6.70
C SER A 206 9.61 -7.49 -7.00
N GLY A 207 10.56 -7.95 -7.79
CA GLY A 207 10.65 -9.36 -8.18
C GLY A 207 11.74 -9.65 -9.21
N TYR A 208 12.68 -10.53 -8.86
CA TYR A 208 13.67 -11.05 -9.78
C TYR A 208 13.03 -11.68 -11.02
N GLY A 209 13.61 -11.38 -12.18
CA GLY A 209 13.19 -11.95 -13.47
C GLY A 209 11.78 -11.53 -13.92
N ALA A 210 11.11 -10.62 -13.21
CA ALA A 210 9.75 -10.24 -13.50
C ALA A 210 9.63 -9.25 -14.66
N ILE A 211 8.43 -9.18 -15.23
CA ILE A 211 7.94 -8.00 -15.95
C ILE A 211 7.14 -7.16 -14.98
N SER A 212 7.46 -5.88 -14.87
CA SER A 212 6.74 -4.93 -14.03
C SER A 212 5.77 -4.09 -14.85
N ILE A 213 4.50 -4.01 -14.47
CA ILE A 213 3.58 -2.99 -14.97
C ILE A 213 3.65 -1.79 -14.05
N TRP A 214 4.12 -0.66 -14.57
CA TRP A 214 4.29 0.57 -13.80
C TRP A 214 3.14 1.55 -14.06
N THR A 215 2.24 1.69 -13.08
CA THR A 215 0.99 2.46 -13.18
C THR A 215 1.11 3.93 -12.77
N HIS A 216 2.30 4.36 -12.33
CA HIS A 216 2.55 5.71 -11.80
C HIS A 216 2.16 6.84 -12.75
N GLY A 217 2.19 6.60 -14.06
CA GLY A 217 1.83 7.58 -15.09
C GLY A 217 0.34 7.95 -15.16
N PHE A 218 -0.55 7.21 -14.51
CA PHE A 218 -1.99 7.51 -14.51
C PHE A 218 -2.32 8.59 -13.48
N LYS A 219 -2.21 9.86 -13.91
CA LYS A 219 -2.29 11.05 -13.06
C LYS A 219 -3.57 11.88 -13.21
N ASP A 220 -4.51 11.48 -14.06
CA ASP A 220 -5.74 12.25 -14.28
C ASP A 220 -6.62 12.27 -13.01
N ILE A 221 -7.23 13.41 -12.72
CA ILE A 221 -8.14 13.62 -11.58
C ILE A 221 -9.35 14.43 -12.04
N GLN A 222 -10.55 13.97 -11.70
CA GLN A 222 -11.82 14.62 -12.01
C GLN A 222 -12.67 14.78 -10.75
N PHE A 223 -13.20 15.98 -10.54
CA PHE A 223 -14.16 16.28 -9.47
C PHE A 223 -15.60 16.22 -9.99
N PHE A 224 -16.48 15.66 -9.19
CA PHE A 224 -17.93 15.67 -9.39
C PHE A 224 -18.58 16.30 -8.17
N ASP A 225 -19.28 17.42 -8.35
CA ASP A 225 -19.99 18.10 -7.25
C ASP A 225 -21.22 17.29 -6.78
N ASN A 226 -21.91 16.64 -7.72
CA ASN A 226 -23.09 15.83 -7.47
C ASN A 226 -22.99 14.48 -8.20
N TYR A 227 -22.12 13.60 -7.71
CA TYR A 227 -22.01 12.22 -8.19
C TYR A 227 -23.19 11.40 -7.68
N VAL A 228 -23.74 10.57 -8.56
CA VAL A 228 -24.80 9.63 -8.24
C VAL A 228 -24.29 8.24 -8.60
N ASP A 229 -24.18 7.37 -7.60
CA ASP A 229 -23.86 5.97 -7.79
C ASP A 229 -25.12 5.11 -7.86
N ASP A 230 -25.01 3.95 -8.51
CA ASP A 230 -26.10 2.97 -8.58
C ASP A 230 -26.43 2.35 -7.21
N SER A 231 -25.51 2.41 -6.22
CA SER A 231 -25.80 2.04 -4.82
C SER A 231 -26.78 2.99 -4.11
N GLY A 232 -27.11 4.14 -4.73
CA GLY A 232 -27.90 5.20 -4.12
C GLY A 232 -27.07 6.27 -3.42
N TYR A 233 -25.73 6.19 -3.44
CA TYR A 233 -24.88 7.30 -2.99
C TYR A 233 -25.15 8.55 -3.84
N ARG A 234 -25.31 9.70 -3.18
CA ARG A 234 -25.48 11.02 -3.78
C ARG A 234 -24.62 12.02 -3.03
N GLY A 235 -23.66 12.64 -3.70
CA GLY A 235 -22.76 13.60 -3.09
C GLY A 235 -21.50 13.84 -3.91
N PRO A 236 -20.57 14.66 -3.39
CA PRO A 236 -19.36 14.98 -4.12
C PRO A 236 -18.40 13.78 -4.17
N ALA A 237 -17.79 13.56 -5.33
CA ALA A 237 -16.84 12.47 -5.55
C ALA A 237 -15.61 12.94 -6.34
N ILE A 238 -14.53 12.18 -6.23
CA ILE A 238 -13.35 12.32 -7.10
C ILE A 238 -13.10 11.00 -7.80
N LYS A 239 -12.98 11.03 -9.14
CA LYS A 239 -12.36 9.94 -9.92
C LYS A 239 -10.90 10.30 -10.14
N ALA A 240 -9.99 9.36 -9.93
CA ALA A 240 -8.56 9.60 -10.06
C ALA A 240 -7.81 8.36 -10.57
N GLY A 241 -6.77 8.60 -11.37
CA GLY A 241 -5.92 7.54 -11.90
C GLY A 241 -5.10 6.84 -10.84
N ALA A 242 -4.75 5.57 -11.11
CA ALA A 242 -4.05 4.70 -10.16
C ALA A 242 -2.71 5.26 -9.67
N GLY A 243 -2.05 6.08 -10.49
CA GLY A 243 -0.74 6.68 -10.19
C GLY A 243 -0.82 7.90 -9.26
N VAL A 244 -2.01 8.44 -8.97
CA VAL A 244 -2.14 9.66 -8.14
C VAL A 244 -1.65 9.43 -6.71
N GLN A 245 -0.75 10.30 -6.27
CA GLN A 245 -0.14 10.30 -4.94
C GLN A 245 -0.92 11.20 -3.96
N ALA A 246 -0.67 11.01 -2.66
CA ALA A 246 -1.39 11.75 -1.61
C ALA A 246 -1.25 13.28 -1.75
N SER A 247 -0.06 13.77 -2.08
CA SER A 247 0.17 15.21 -2.28
C SER A 247 -0.63 15.80 -3.45
N GLU A 248 -0.78 15.04 -4.54
CA GLU A 248 -1.56 15.41 -5.72
C GLU A 248 -3.06 15.42 -5.39
N LEU A 249 -3.56 14.35 -4.77
CA LEU A 249 -4.97 14.23 -4.40
C LEU A 249 -5.42 15.30 -3.40
N TYR A 250 -4.66 15.53 -2.33
CA TYR A 250 -5.05 16.52 -1.33
C TYR A 250 -5.02 17.95 -1.87
N LYS A 251 -4.05 18.28 -2.72
CA LYS A 251 -3.99 19.58 -3.39
C LYS A 251 -5.21 19.79 -4.28
N PHE A 252 -5.55 18.80 -5.10
CA PHE A 252 -6.72 18.86 -5.98
C PHE A 252 -8.04 18.94 -5.20
N ALA A 253 -8.19 18.14 -4.13
CA ALA A 253 -9.36 18.19 -3.27
C ALA A 253 -9.54 19.59 -2.63
N SER A 254 -8.46 20.16 -2.10
CA SER A 254 -8.48 21.51 -1.49
C SER A 254 -8.89 22.60 -2.48
N GLN A 255 -8.46 22.51 -3.74
CA GLN A 255 -8.85 23.46 -4.80
C GLN A 255 -10.36 23.40 -5.12
N ASN A 256 -11.01 22.28 -4.81
CA ASN A 256 -12.44 22.07 -5.00
C ASN A 256 -13.24 22.22 -3.69
N GLY A 257 -12.64 22.74 -2.61
CA GLY A 257 -13.34 22.96 -1.33
C GLY A 257 -13.75 21.67 -0.60
N VAL A 258 -13.08 20.56 -0.93
CA VAL A 258 -13.35 19.23 -0.38
C VAL A 258 -12.08 18.60 0.20
N VAL A 259 -12.25 17.49 0.91
CA VAL A 259 -11.19 16.66 1.46
C VAL A 259 -11.47 15.19 1.18
N ALA A 260 -10.40 14.44 0.89
CA ALA A 260 -10.44 13.00 0.66
C ALA A 260 -9.84 12.24 1.85
N VAL A 261 -10.21 10.98 2.05
CA VAL A 261 -9.58 10.10 3.04
C VAL A 261 -8.34 9.46 2.40
N ALA A 262 -7.15 9.96 2.74
CA ALA A 262 -5.88 9.43 2.24
C ALA A 262 -4.77 9.42 3.32
N GLY A 263 -3.59 8.90 2.97
CA GLY A 263 -2.47 8.68 3.88
C GLY A 263 -1.74 9.96 4.33
N GLN A 264 -0.80 9.80 5.26
CA GLN A 264 0.03 10.90 5.79
C GLN A 264 1.22 11.19 4.88
N SER A 265 1.86 10.15 4.32
CA SER A 265 3.07 10.30 3.50
C SER A 265 2.75 10.83 2.10
N LYS A 266 3.42 11.93 1.72
CA LYS A 266 3.14 12.71 0.50
C LYS A 266 3.25 11.92 -0.82
N THR A 267 4.10 10.90 -0.84
CA THR A 267 4.48 10.12 -2.04
C THR A 267 3.82 8.73 -2.10
N ILE A 268 2.92 8.39 -1.16
CA ILE A 268 2.15 7.15 -1.28
C ILE A 268 1.17 7.29 -2.45
N GLY A 269 1.18 6.30 -3.35
CA GLY A 269 0.17 6.16 -4.40
C GLY A 269 -1.16 5.74 -3.79
N VAL A 270 -2.11 6.68 -3.71
CA VAL A 270 -3.38 6.51 -2.97
C VAL A 270 -4.17 5.33 -3.54
N PHE A 271 -4.22 5.24 -4.86
CA PHE A 271 -5.06 4.29 -5.59
C PHE A 271 -4.36 2.98 -5.96
N GLY A 272 -3.21 2.71 -5.35
CA GLY A 272 -2.52 1.42 -5.40
C GLY A 272 -2.71 0.61 -4.12
N GLY A 273 -1.64 -0.03 -3.64
CA GLY A 273 -1.65 -0.87 -2.45
C GLY A 273 -2.25 -0.21 -1.19
N TYR A 274 -2.18 1.12 -1.06
CA TYR A 274 -2.77 1.86 0.07
C TYR A 274 -4.28 1.62 0.17
N ILE A 275 -5.07 2.04 -0.83
CA ILE A 275 -6.54 1.87 -0.78
C ILE A 275 -6.93 0.40 -0.93
N LEU A 276 -6.19 -0.37 -1.74
CA LEU A 276 -6.48 -1.78 -2.00
C LEU A 276 -6.24 -2.66 -0.77
N GLY A 277 -5.37 -2.25 0.15
CA GLY A 277 -5.14 -2.92 1.44
C GLY A 277 -5.96 -2.36 2.60
N GLY A 278 -6.71 -1.27 2.40
CA GLY A 278 -7.53 -0.61 3.42
C GLY A 278 -7.26 0.89 3.50
N GLY A 279 -6.07 1.29 3.95
CA GLY A 279 -5.64 2.69 4.04
C GLY A 279 -6.20 3.45 5.24
N HIS A 280 -5.37 3.69 6.27
CA HIS A 280 -5.72 4.55 7.39
C HIS A 280 -5.40 6.03 7.10
N SER A 281 -6.03 6.96 7.80
CA SER A 281 -5.97 8.39 7.52
C SER A 281 -6.09 9.23 8.80
N PRO A 282 -5.59 10.48 8.82
CA PRO A 282 -5.95 11.46 9.85
C PRO A 282 -7.46 11.70 9.98
N LEU A 283 -8.24 11.30 8.97
CA LEU A 283 -9.70 11.40 8.95
C LEU A 283 -10.42 10.09 9.29
N SER A 284 -9.70 9.01 9.60
CA SER A 284 -10.33 7.70 9.78
C SER A 284 -11.34 7.65 10.93
N SER A 285 -11.09 8.40 12.00
CA SER A 285 -12.03 8.54 13.14
C SER A 285 -13.33 9.26 12.78
N LEU A 286 -13.40 9.95 11.63
CA LEU A 286 -14.60 10.61 11.14
C LEU A 286 -15.30 9.82 10.02
N TYR A 287 -14.52 9.24 9.10
CA TYR A 287 -15.04 8.71 7.84
C TYR A 287 -14.72 7.23 7.58
N GLY A 288 -13.92 6.58 8.41
CA GLY A 288 -13.49 5.19 8.24
C GLY A 288 -12.19 5.03 7.43
N MET A 289 -12.00 3.86 6.85
CA MET A 289 -10.82 3.56 6.03
C MET A 289 -10.94 4.18 4.64
N ALA A 290 -9.82 4.34 3.92
CA ALA A 290 -9.84 4.81 2.54
C ALA A 290 -10.65 3.86 1.64
N ALA A 291 -10.54 2.55 1.85
CA ALA A 291 -11.33 1.53 1.15
C ALA A 291 -12.86 1.68 1.36
N ASP A 292 -13.29 2.26 2.48
CA ASP A 292 -14.72 2.51 2.77
C ASP A 292 -15.30 3.64 1.89
N GLN A 293 -14.42 4.42 1.26
CA GLN A 293 -14.78 5.57 0.43
C GLN A 293 -15.04 5.20 -1.02
N VAL A 294 -14.67 4.00 -1.45
CA VAL A 294 -14.71 3.66 -2.87
C VAL A 294 -16.14 3.48 -3.37
N LEU A 295 -16.40 4.04 -4.55
CA LEU A 295 -17.65 3.96 -5.30
C LEU A 295 -17.50 3.05 -6.54
N GLY A 296 -16.29 2.95 -7.11
CA GLY A 296 -16.01 2.04 -8.21
C GLY A 296 -14.53 2.03 -8.61
N PHE A 297 -14.12 0.98 -9.31
CA PHE A 297 -12.81 0.80 -9.91
C PHE A 297 -12.92 0.53 -11.40
N GLU A 298 -11.92 0.99 -12.14
CA GLU A 298 -11.64 0.49 -13.49
C GLU A 298 -10.39 -0.40 -13.45
N VAL A 299 -10.48 -1.63 -13.95
CA VAL A 299 -9.51 -2.71 -13.67
C VAL A 299 -9.24 -3.54 -14.91
N VAL A 300 -7.98 -3.91 -15.13
CA VAL A 300 -7.63 -4.99 -16.06
C VAL A 300 -7.46 -6.29 -15.29
N THR A 301 -8.22 -7.31 -15.67
CA THR A 301 -8.30 -8.62 -14.99
C THR A 301 -7.13 -9.55 -15.38
N PRO A 302 -6.95 -10.68 -14.66
CA PRO A 302 -5.92 -11.67 -14.99
C PRO A 302 -6.08 -12.26 -16.40
N ILE A 303 -7.30 -12.33 -16.91
CA ILE A 303 -7.62 -12.78 -18.28
C ILE A 303 -7.35 -11.72 -19.36
N GLY A 304 -6.97 -10.50 -18.96
CA GLY A 304 -6.63 -9.38 -19.84
C GLY A 304 -7.80 -8.45 -20.17
N GLU A 305 -8.97 -8.63 -19.58
CA GLU A 305 -10.16 -7.82 -19.87
C GLU A 305 -10.20 -6.54 -19.04
N PHE A 306 -10.61 -5.43 -19.64
CA PHE A 306 -10.81 -4.16 -18.95
C PHE A 306 -12.28 -4.02 -18.55
N ILE A 307 -12.54 -3.95 -17.24
CA ILE A 307 -13.88 -3.97 -16.66
C ILE A 307 -14.04 -2.92 -15.57
N THR A 308 -15.29 -2.52 -15.35
CA THR A 308 -15.69 -1.70 -14.20
C THR A 308 -16.15 -2.62 -13.06
N ALA A 309 -15.63 -2.41 -11.85
CA ALA A 309 -16.10 -3.07 -10.63
C ALA A 309 -16.70 -2.04 -9.67
N ASN A 310 -17.99 -2.17 -9.37
CA ASN A 310 -18.74 -1.25 -8.52
C ASN A 310 -19.90 -1.97 -7.81
N SER A 311 -20.82 -1.18 -7.24
CA SER A 311 -21.97 -1.69 -6.47
C SER A 311 -22.99 -2.49 -7.29
N THR A 312 -22.96 -2.45 -8.63
CA THR A 312 -23.91 -3.13 -9.52
C THR A 312 -23.25 -4.00 -10.60
N SER A 313 -21.92 -3.95 -10.73
CA SER A 313 -21.16 -4.67 -11.74
C SER A 313 -19.89 -5.26 -11.13
N ASN A 314 -19.64 -6.55 -11.38
CA ASN A 314 -18.48 -7.29 -10.85
C ASN A 314 -18.34 -7.14 -9.33
N GLN A 315 -19.45 -7.32 -8.60
CA GLN A 315 -19.59 -6.98 -7.18
C GLN A 315 -18.61 -7.73 -6.27
N ASP A 316 -18.30 -8.99 -6.59
CA ASP A 316 -17.32 -9.76 -5.82
C ASP A 316 -15.89 -9.22 -6.00
N LEU A 317 -15.50 -8.86 -7.22
CA LEU A 317 -14.24 -8.16 -7.47
C LEU A 317 -14.22 -6.79 -6.81
N PHE A 318 -15.33 -6.04 -6.86
CA PHE A 318 -15.47 -4.76 -6.18
C PHE A 318 -15.20 -4.89 -4.67
N TRP A 319 -15.86 -5.86 -4.03
CA TRP A 319 -15.67 -6.17 -2.62
C TRP A 319 -14.23 -6.56 -2.30
N ALA A 320 -13.61 -7.41 -3.14
CA ALA A 320 -12.24 -7.88 -2.96
C ALA A 320 -11.19 -6.76 -3.08
N LEU A 321 -11.36 -5.84 -4.04
CA LEU A 321 -10.46 -4.69 -4.21
C LEU A 321 -10.53 -3.69 -3.05
N GLN A 322 -11.63 -3.65 -2.30
CA GLN A 322 -11.80 -2.80 -1.12
C GLN A 322 -11.19 -3.44 0.14
N GLY A 323 -9.88 -3.71 0.14
CA GLY A 323 -9.14 -4.19 1.32
C GLY A 323 -8.50 -5.58 1.18
N GLY A 324 -8.70 -6.28 0.06
CA GLY A 324 -8.11 -7.59 -0.21
C GLY A 324 -6.61 -7.58 -0.55
N GLY A 325 -6.01 -6.40 -0.68
CA GLY A 325 -4.59 -6.22 -1.02
C GLY A 325 -4.36 -5.94 -2.51
N GLY A 326 -3.38 -5.08 -2.79
CA GLY A 326 -2.97 -4.76 -4.15
C GLY A 326 -2.19 -5.89 -4.83
N SER A 327 -2.11 -5.84 -6.17
CA SER A 327 -1.34 -6.78 -6.99
C SER A 327 -1.79 -8.25 -6.89
N THR A 328 -3.09 -8.47 -6.62
CA THR A 328 -3.66 -9.82 -6.40
C THR A 328 -4.81 -10.15 -7.35
N PHE A 329 -5.74 -9.21 -7.57
CA PHE A 329 -6.99 -9.45 -8.30
C PHE A 329 -7.03 -8.83 -9.70
N GLY A 330 -6.03 -8.02 -10.06
CA GLY A 330 -5.99 -7.26 -11.31
C GLY A 330 -5.15 -6.00 -11.18
N VAL A 331 -5.04 -5.25 -12.28
CA VAL A 331 -4.35 -3.96 -12.34
C VAL A 331 -5.40 -2.85 -12.39
N VAL A 332 -5.52 -2.11 -11.28
CA VAL A 332 -6.38 -0.92 -11.20
C VAL A 332 -5.79 0.22 -12.03
N THR A 333 -6.66 0.92 -12.76
CA THR A 333 -6.32 2.03 -13.65
C THR A 333 -6.87 3.37 -13.15
N SER A 334 -8.05 3.35 -12.53
CA SER A 334 -8.62 4.48 -11.80
C SER A 334 -9.61 4.03 -10.74
N VAL A 335 -9.91 4.94 -9.82
CA VAL A 335 -10.83 4.73 -8.69
C VAL A 335 -11.69 5.96 -8.52
N THR A 336 -12.98 5.74 -8.23
CA THR A 336 -13.90 6.81 -7.81
C THR A 336 -14.14 6.71 -6.31
N ILE A 337 -13.94 7.80 -5.57
CA ILE A 337 -14.09 7.87 -4.12
C ILE A 337 -15.04 8.99 -3.69
N LYS A 338 -15.72 8.76 -2.56
CA LYS A 338 -16.43 9.80 -1.80
C LYS A 338 -15.44 10.85 -1.32
N VAL A 339 -15.86 12.11 -1.34
CA VAL A 339 -15.15 13.20 -0.68
C VAL A 339 -16.09 13.99 0.21
N TYR A 340 -15.51 14.81 1.08
CA TYR A 340 -16.24 15.51 2.13
C TYR A 340 -15.96 16.99 2.06
N LYS A 341 -16.86 17.81 2.59
CA LYS A 341 -16.63 19.25 2.71
C LYS A 341 -15.36 19.51 3.53
N ASP A 342 -14.56 20.46 3.07
CA ASP A 342 -13.37 20.91 3.80
C ASP A 342 -13.73 21.44 5.21
N MET A 343 -12.77 21.39 6.13
CA MET A 343 -12.99 21.64 7.55
C MET A 343 -11.77 22.29 8.23
N PRO A 344 -11.97 23.09 9.30
CA PRO A 344 -10.87 23.58 10.10
C PRO A 344 -10.18 22.43 10.83
N VAL A 345 -8.88 22.59 11.10
CA VAL A 345 -8.08 21.61 11.84
C VAL A 345 -7.28 22.34 12.91
N SER A 346 -7.26 21.77 14.10
CA SER A 346 -6.27 22.16 15.11
C SER A 346 -5.30 21.02 15.35
N THR A 347 -4.04 21.34 15.62
CA THR A 347 -3.01 20.34 15.88
C THR A 347 -2.22 20.70 17.13
N ALA A 348 -1.68 19.68 17.79
CA ALA A 348 -0.79 19.84 18.94
C ALA A 348 0.46 18.97 18.80
N SER A 349 1.62 19.51 19.18
CA SER A 349 2.88 18.77 19.21
C SER A 349 3.66 19.01 20.50
N TRP A 350 4.34 17.98 21.00
CA TRP A 350 5.23 18.07 22.16
C TRP A 350 6.22 16.88 22.19
N THR A 351 7.27 17.02 22.99
CA THR A 351 8.27 15.97 23.23
C THR A 351 8.52 15.83 24.73
N LEU A 352 8.69 14.60 25.20
CA LEU A 352 9.15 14.26 26.55
C LEU A 352 10.44 13.45 26.43
N GLU A 353 11.44 13.77 27.24
CA GLU A 353 12.75 13.11 27.24
C GLU A 353 13.04 12.56 28.64
N SER A 354 13.25 11.25 28.77
CA SER A 354 13.55 10.63 30.07
C SER A 354 14.84 11.19 30.70
N ALA A 355 15.80 11.62 29.89
CA ALA A 355 17.04 12.25 30.35
C ALA A 355 16.78 13.53 31.15
N LYS A 356 15.67 14.23 30.88
CA LYS A 356 15.30 15.50 31.55
C LYS A 356 14.38 15.28 32.74
N ILE A 357 13.43 14.35 32.63
CA ILE A 357 12.35 14.18 33.62
C ILE A 357 12.50 12.92 34.49
N GLY A 358 13.45 12.05 34.19
CA GLY A 358 13.62 10.73 34.81
C GLY A 358 12.70 9.67 34.20
N LYS A 359 13.16 8.41 34.20
CA LYS A 359 12.47 7.27 33.56
C LYS A 359 11.08 6.99 34.15
N GLU A 360 10.93 7.09 35.47
CA GLU A 360 9.65 6.83 36.14
C GLU A 360 8.56 7.81 35.69
N LYS A 361 8.87 9.11 35.74
CA LYS A 361 7.97 10.18 35.27
C LYS A 361 7.69 10.06 33.77
N PHE A 362 8.71 9.73 32.98
CA PHE A 362 8.56 9.49 31.54
C PHE A 362 7.55 8.38 31.25
N TRP A 363 7.69 7.21 31.88
CA TRP A 363 6.76 6.10 31.65
C TRP A 363 5.37 6.38 32.19
N ALA A 364 5.25 7.05 33.34
CA ALA A 364 3.97 7.48 33.89
C ALA A 364 3.24 8.47 32.95
N ALA A 365 3.98 9.41 32.35
CA ALA A 365 3.45 10.36 31.36
C ALA A 365 3.07 9.68 30.05
N THR A 366 3.92 8.80 29.51
CA THR A 366 3.63 8.06 28.28
C THR A 366 2.39 7.19 28.47
N LYS A 367 2.29 6.45 29.58
CA LYS A 367 1.11 5.66 29.92
C LYS A 367 -0.16 6.50 30.01
N ALA A 368 -0.08 7.66 30.67
CA ALA A 368 -1.22 8.55 30.84
C ALA A 368 -1.84 8.99 29.50
N TYR A 369 -1.03 9.11 28.44
CA TYR A 369 -1.55 9.39 27.11
C TYR A 369 -2.17 8.14 26.46
N PHE A 370 -1.46 7.00 26.49
CA PHE A 370 -1.95 5.73 25.93
C PHE A 370 -3.25 5.25 26.58
N ASP A 371 -3.45 5.53 27.87
CA ASP A 371 -4.70 5.20 28.58
C ASP A 371 -5.92 5.98 28.03
N ARG A 372 -5.70 7.10 27.32
CA ARG A 372 -6.73 7.91 26.67
C ARG A 372 -7.08 7.46 25.25
N ALA A 373 -6.61 6.27 24.83
CA ALA A 373 -6.84 5.71 23.50
C ALA A 373 -8.27 5.88 22.99
N ILE A 374 -9.23 5.52 23.86
CA ILE A 374 -10.65 5.53 23.58
C ILE A 374 -11.19 6.94 23.45
N ASP A 375 -10.89 7.81 24.42
CA ASP A 375 -11.38 9.18 24.47
C ASP A 375 -10.94 9.96 23.21
N ASN A 376 -9.68 9.80 22.81
CA ASN A 376 -9.11 10.48 21.65
C ASN A 376 -9.76 10.00 20.34
N VAL A 377 -9.98 8.69 20.20
CA VAL A 377 -10.65 8.09 19.04
C VAL A 377 -12.11 8.53 18.95
N ASP A 378 -12.84 8.48 20.06
CA ASP A 378 -14.24 8.90 20.13
C ASP A 378 -14.41 10.40 19.90
N ALA A 379 -13.38 11.19 20.24
CA ALA A 379 -13.33 12.61 19.91
C ALA A 379 -13.03 12.87 18.43
N GLY A 380 -12.82 11.86 17.58
CA GLY A 380 -12.56 12.05 16.16
C GLY A 380 -11.16 12.60 15.86
N THR A 381 -10.17 12.31 16.73
CA THR A 381 -8.78 12.76 16.54
C THR A 381 -7.91 11.66 15.94
N PHE A 382 -6.71 12.05 15.48
CA PHE A 382 -5.65 11.17 15.03
C PHE A 382 -4.36 11.55 15.75
N SER A 383 -3.69 10.60 16.41
CA SER A 383 -2.37 10.86 17.03
C SER A 383 -1.28 10.11 16.30
N TYR A 384 -0.18 10.81 16.01
CA TYR A 384 1.06 10.23 15.51
C TYR A 384 2.12 10.29 16.60
N ILE A 385 2.40 9.14 17.23
CA ILE A 385 3.24 9.05 18.41
C ILE A 385 4.48 8.23 18.10
N THR A 386 5.67 8.78 18.33
CA THR A 386 6.91 7.97 18.34
C THR A 386 7.43 7.83 19.76
N VAL A 387 7.81 6.61 20.15
CA VAL A 387 8.57 6.36 21.38
C VAL A 387 9.86 5.66 21.01
N LEU A 388 10.98 6.36 21.13
CA LEU A 388 12.29 5.92 20.63
C LEU A 388 13.27 5.71 21.79
N PRO A 389 13.99 4.58 21.84
CA PRO A 389 15.11 4.40 22.73
C PRO A 389 16.35 5.15 22.21
N SER A 390 17.14 5.69 23.13
CA SER A 390 18.40 6.38 22.86
C SER A 390 19.41 6.04 23.96
N GLY A 391 20.19 4.99 23.72
CA GLY A 391 21.08 4.43 24.74
C GLY A 391 20.26 3.89 25.91
N GLN A 392 20.40 4.50 27.08
CA GLN A 392 19.62 4.16 28.28
C GLN A 392 18.37 5.03 28.46
N ASP A 393 18.17 6.04 27.62
CA ASP A 393 17.08 7.00 27.70
C ASP A 393 16.02 6.78 26.61
N PHE A 394 14.92 7.51 26.72
CA PHE A 394 13.74 7.38 25.89
C PHE A 394 13.19 8.76 25.52
N THR A 395 12.69 8.87 24.30
CA THR A 395 12.01 10.06 23.79
C THR A 395 10.61 9.71 23.33
N PHE A 396 9.61 10.42 23.86
CA PHE A 396 8.23 10.41 23.36
C PHE A 396 8.04 11.68 22.54
N SER A 397 7.50 11.57 21.33
CA SER A 397 7.13 12.73 20.52
C SER A 397 5.72 12.56 19.97
N MET A 398 4.91 13.62 20.11
CA MET A 398 3.61 13.77 19.45
C MET A 398 3.79 14.66 18.22
N LEU A 399 3.70 14.07 17.02
CA LEU A 399 4.02 14.76 15.76
C LEU A 399 3.08 14.35 14.61
N PRO A 400 1.80 14.77 14.61
CA PRO A 400 1.09 15.57 15.62
C PRO A 400 -0.05 14.78 16.32
N LEU A 401 -0.70 15.43 17.30
CA LEU A 401 -2.11 15.19 17.61
C LEU A 401 -2.94 16.05 16.65
N PHE A 402 -3.55 15.41 15.66
CA PHE A 402 -4.34 16.03 14.60
C PHE A 402 -5.83 15.97 14.96
N ALA A 403 -6.47 17.13 15.05
CA ALA A 403 -7.86 17.26 15.50
C ALA A 403 -8.72 17.92 14.42
N PRO A 404 -9.24 17.13 13.45
CA PRO A 404 -10.10 17.64 12.41
C PRO A 404 -11.45 18.11 12.97
N ASN A 405 -12.02 19.14 12.34
CA ASN A 405 -13.26 19.80 12.73
C ASN A 405 -13.27 20.32 14.17
N LYS A 406 -12.12 20.81 14.65
CA LYS A 406 -11.94 21.35 16.00
C LYS A 406 -11.15 22.65 15.99
N THR A 407 -11.55 23.55 16.87
CA THR A 407 -10.81 24.77 17.23
C THR A 407 -9.71 24.49 18.25
N ALA A 408 -8.76 25.42 18.40
CA ALA A 408 -7.68 25.34 19.37
C ALA A 408 -8.21 25.22 20.82
N ALA A 409 -9.34 25.88 21.11
CA ALA A 409 -10.01 25.79 22.41
C ALA A 409 -10.55 24.38 22.67
N GLN A 410 -11.25 23.79 21.69
CA GLN A 410 -11.75 22.41 21.80
C GLN A 410 -10.61 21.39 21.95
N LEU A 411 -9.50 21.57 21.21
CA LEU A 411 -8.32 20.72 21.36
C LEU A 411 -7.68 20.86 22.75
N SER A 412 -7.57 22.09 23.26
CA SER A 412 -7.09 22.33 24.63
C SER A 412 -7.96 21.62 25.68
N THR A 413 -9.29 21.65 25.52
CA THR A 413 -10.21 20.93 26.40
C THR A 413 -10.01 19.42 26.34
N LEU A 414 -9.80 18.84 25.15
CA LEU A 414 -9.53 17.41 24.99
C LEU A 414 -8.22 16.97 25.65
N LEU A 415 -7.21 17.84 25.63
CA LEU A 415 -5.91 17.59 26.25
C LEU A 415 -5.92 17.78 27.78
N ALA A 416 -6.84 18.57 28.33
CA ALA A 416 -6.84 18.98 29.74
C ALA A 416 -6.65 17.82 30.75
N PRO A 417 -7.28 16.65 30.61
CA PRO A 417 -7.04 15.52 31.52
C PRO A 417 -5.59 15.02 31.49
N TYR A 418 -4.96 14.98 30.32
CA TYR A 418 -3.54 14.63 30.17
C TYR A 418 -2.64 15.68 30.80
N LEU A 419 -2.95 16.97 30.58
CA LEU A 419 -2.21 18.09 31.19
C LEU A 419 -2.23 18.01 32.71
N SER A 420 -3.42 17.80 33.29
CA SER A 420 -3.57 17.65 34.74
C SER A 420 -2.72 16.50 35.29
N ARG A 421 -2.60 15.40 34.53
CA ARG A 421 -1.74 14.27 34.92
C ARG A 421 -0.27 14.66 34.89
N LEU A 422 0.20 15.36 33.87
CA LEU A 422 1.58 15.85 33.81
C LEU A 422 1.92 16.83 34.93
N THR A 423 0.99 17.73 35.27
CA THR A 423 1.12 18.63 36.42
C THR A 423 1.28 17.84 37.72
N SER A 424 0.46 16.79 37.94
CA SER A 424 0.58 15.94 39.14
C SER A 424 1.91 15.18 39.24
N LEU A 425 2.60 14.97 38.11
CA LEU A 425 3.92 14.34 38.04
C LEU A 425 5.07 15.36 38.15
N ASN A 426 4.76 16.65 38.32
CA ASN A 426 5.72 17.76 38.26
C ASN A 426 6.54 17.73 36.96
N ILE A 427 5.87 17.53 35.83
CA ILE A 427 6.46 17.60 34.49
C ILE A 427 6.03 18.92 33.85
N PRO A 428 6.95 19.84 33.54
CA PRO A 428 6.61 21.06 32.83
C PRO A 428 6.11 20.70 31.44
N PHE A 429 4.96 21.26 31.04
CA PHE A 429 4.33 20.94 29.77
C PHE A 429 3.71 22.19 29.15
N SER A 430 4.01 22.40 27.86
CA SER A 430 3.37 23.42 27.04
C SER A 430 3.30 22.87 25.61
N PRO A 431 2.12 22.37 25.17
CA PRO A 431 1.98 21.84 23.82
C PRO A 431 1.99 23.02 22.85
N LYS A 432 2.67 22.89 21.71
CA LYS A 432 2.50 23.85 20.62
C LYS A 432 1.18 23.52 19.94
N ILE A 433 0.17 24.40 20.10
CA ILE A 433 -1.13 24.27 19.42
C ILE A 433 -1.19 25.23 18.25
N THR A 434 -1.57 24.71 17.08
CA THR A 434 -1.77 25.52 15.85
C THR A 434 -3.17 25.26 15.31
N GLN A 435 -3.88 26.30 14.87
CA GLN A 435 -5.18 26.19 14.22
C GLN A 435 -5.07 26.63 12.76
N TYR A 436 -5.66 25.83 11.88
CA TYR A 436 -5.72 26.04 10.44
C TYR A 436 -7.18 26.18 10.02
N ALA A 437 -7.42 27.03 9.01
CA ALA A 437 -8.76 27.27 8.48
C ALA A 437 -9.31 26.09 7.64
N SER A 438 -8.41 25.28 7.09
CA SER A 438 -8.72 24.15 6.19
C SER A 438 -7.81 22.95 6.45
N PHE A 439 -8.19 21.79 5.93
CA PHE A 439 -7.46 20.54 6.15
C PHE A 439 -6.07 20.51 5.50
N TYR A 440 -5.98 20.94 4.23
CA TYR A 440 -4.75 20.77 3.45
C TYR A 440 -3.52 21.51 4.01
N PRO A 441 -3.61 22.79 4.44
CA PRO A 441 -2.49 23.46 5.09
C PRO A 441 -2.03 22.78 6.38
N ALA A 442 -2.98 22.26 7.18
CA ALA A 442 -2.66 21.50 8.39
C ALA A 442 -1.89 20.22 8.06
N TRP A 443 -2.39 19.44 7.08
CA TRP A 443 -1.73 18.23 6.62
C TRP A 443 -0.33 18.50 6.05
N GLN A 444 -0.19 19.54 5.23
CA GLN A 444 1.08 19.89 4.59
C GLN A 444 2.16 20.29 5.60
N SER A 445 1.75 21.01 6.65
CA SER A 445 2.63 21.43 7.75
C SER A 445 3.05 20.26 8.63
N ASP A 446 2.08 19.45 9.07
CA ASP A 446 2.31 18.54 10.19
C ASP A 446 2.63 17.09 9.76
N PHE A 447 2.53 16.79 8.46
CA PHE A 447 3.05 15.56 7.86
C PHE A 447 4.11 15.88 6.79
N PRO A 448 5.31 16.35 7.19
CA PRO A 448 6.41 16.60 6.27
C PRO A 448 6.89 15.31 5.59
N SER A 449 7.56 15.44 4.45
CA SER A 449 8.21 14.27 3.82
C SER A 449 9.27 13.71 4.76
N THR A 450 9.21 12.40 5.00
CA THR A 450 10.20 11.68 5.81
C THR A 450 11.23 11.02 4.91
N ALA A 451 12.46 10.88 5.43
CA ALA A 451 13.47 10.06 4.78
C ALA A 451 12.94 8.65 4.54
N SER A 452 13.26 8.08 3.38
CA SER A 452 12.88 6.73 2.93
C SER A 452 14.12 5.96 2.47
N SER A 453 13.93 4.74 1.95
CA SER A 453 15.02 3.88 1.48
C SER A 453 16.04 3.48 2.57
N ASP A 454 15.59 3.50 3.82
CA ASP A 454 16.30 2.87 4.94
C ASP A 454 16.07 1.35 4.87
N PHE A 455 17.16 0.60 4.88
CA PHE A 455 17.16 -0.87 4.85
C PHE A 455 17.54 -1.47 6.21
N SER A 456 17.78 -0.63 7.21
CA SER A 456 18.26 -1.05 8.53
C SER A 456 17.15 -1.43 9.49
N LEU A 457 15.87 -1.17 9.18
CA LEU A 457 14.76 -1.46 10.08
C LEU A 457 13.85 -2.56 9.52
N LEU A 458 13.76 -3.67 10.26
CA LEU A 458 12.74 -4.69 10.03
C LEU A 458 11.46 -4.29 10.74
N HIS A 459 10.38 -4.08 9.99
CA HIS A 459 9.12 -3.58 10.54
C HIS A 459 8.13 -4.71 10.87
N ALA A 460 7.28 -4.45 11.86
CA ALA A 460 6.12 -5.25 12.18
C ALA A 460 5.03 -4.37 12.80
N SER A 461 3.77 -4.82 12.77
CA SER A 461 2.67 -4.07 13.38
C SER A 461 1.58 -4.94 13.98
N ARG A 462 0.74 -4.31 14.80
CA ARG A 462 -0.48 -4.93 15.34
C ARG A 462 -1.57 -3.89 15.54
N LEU A 463 -2.80 -4.31 15.34
CA LEU A 463 -3.99 -3.56 15.71
C LEU A 463 -4.33 -3.87 17.18
N PHE A 464 -4.44 -2.83 18.01
CA PHE A 464 -4.80 -2.97 19.42
C PHE A 464 -6.29 -2.64 19.59
N PRO A 465 -7.13 -3.64 19.93
CA PRO A 465 -8.57 -3.46 20.00
C PRO A 465 -8.95 -2.64 21.22
N ARG A 466 -10.11 -1.98 21.12
CA ARG A 466 -10.70 -1.18 22.19
C ARG A 466 -10.81 -1.93 23.51
N SER A 467 -11.09 -3.23 23.47
CA SER A 467 -11.19 -4.10 24.65
C SER A 467 -9.94 -4.06 25.53
N ASN A 468 -8.76 -3.82 24.96
CA ASN A 468 -7.52 -3.65 25.72
C ASN A 468 -7.53 -2.42 26.62
N PHE A 469 -8.34 -1.41 26.33
CA PHE A 469 -8.29 -0.11 27.00
C PHE A 469 -9.48 0.15 27.93
N VAL A 470 -10.47 -0.75 27.99
CA VAL A 470 -11.66 -0.60 28.84
C VAL A 470 -11.33 -0.77 30.33
N SER A 471 -10.64 -1.86 30.69
CA SER A 471 -10.29 -2.16 32.08
C SER A 471 -8.90 -1.66 32.44
N GLU A 472 -8.67 -1.39 33.72
CA GLU A 472 -7.34 -1.03 34.23
C GLU A 472 -6.32 -2.14 33.98
N THR A 473 -6.70 -3.40 34.23
CA THR A 473 -5.86 -4.57 33.93
C THR A 473 -5.47 -4.61 32.45
N GLY A 474 -6.42 -4.44 31.53
CA GLY A 474 -6.14 -4.42 30.10
C GLY A 474 -5.15 -3.33 29.71
N ARG A 475 -5.36 -2.10 30.22
CA ARG A 475 -4.47 -0.95 29.98
C ARG A 475 -3.06 -1.23 30.51
N ASN A 476 -2.94 -1.74 31.73
CA ASN A 476 -1.67 -2.02 32.37
C ASN A 476 -0.91 -3.14 31.65
N THR A 477 -1.57 -4.25 31.32
CA THR A 477 -0.97 -5.38 30.59
C THR A 477 -0.51 -4.96 29.20
N THR A 478 -1.36 -4.22 28.47
CA THR A 478 -1.02 -3.73 27.12
C THR A 478 0.16 -2.78 27.16
N PHE A 479 0.12 -1.79 28.05
CA PHE A 479 1.20 -0.81 28.17
C PHE A 479 2.51 -1.44 28.61
N SER A 480 2.49 -2.43 29.51
CA SER A 480 3.70 -3.13 29.94
C SER A 480 4.42 -3.83 28.78
N VAL A 481 3.67 -4.43 27.85
CA VAL A 481 4.25 -5.04 26.64
C VAL A 481 4.90 -3.99 25.72
N LEU A 482 4.22 -2.85 25.52
CA LEU A 482 4.75 -1.75 24.72
C LEU A 482 6.00 -1.13 25.35
N GLN A 483 5.96 -0.87 26.65
CA GLN A 483 7.10 -0.34 27.41
C GLN A 483 8.32 -1.27 27.30
N LYS A 484 8.15 -2.57 27.57
CA LYS A 484 9.22 -3.56 27.44
C LYS A 484 9.81 -3.62 26.03
N THR A 485 8.98 -3.41 25.01
CA THR A 485 9.45 -3.35 23.62
C THR A 485 10.45 -2.21 23.44
N VAL A 486 10.13 -1.01 23.94
CA VAL A 486 11.05 0.14 23.87
C VAL A 486 12.28 -0.06 24.74
N GLU A 487 12.11 -0.56 25.96
CA GLU A 487 13.22 -0.83 26.88
C GLU A 487 14.20 -1.88 26.34
N SER A 488 13.74 -2.75 25.44
CA SER A 488 14.59 -3.71 24.72
C SER A 488 15.34 -3.12 23.51
N GLY A 489 15.18 -1.81 23.25
CA GLY A 489 15.86 -1.10 22.16
C GLY A 489 15.06 -1.03 20.85
N SER A 490 13.81 -1.47 20.82
CA SER A 490 12.95 -1.40 19.62
C SER A 490 12.16 -0.08 19.59
N PRO A 491 12.03 0.61 18.45
CA PRO A 491 11.21 1.81 18.36
C PRO A 491 9.71 1.47 18.41
N LEU A 492 8.89 2.43 18.82
CA LEU A 492 7.43 2.38 18.63
C LEU A 492 6.96 3.55 17.77
N LEU A 493 6.09 3.26 16.80
CA LEU A 493 5.22 4.22 16.14
C LEU A 493 3.77 3.83 16.44
N ALA A 494 3.08 4.62 17.25
CA ALA A 494 1.68 4.39 17.61
C ALA A 494 0.76 5.41 16.94
N LEU A 495 -0.15 4.91 16.11
CA LEU A 495 -1.20 5.68 15.45
C LEU A 495 -2.51 5.48 16.21
N ASN A 496 -3.00 6.53 16.89
CA ASN A 496 -4.26 6.49 17.62
C ASN A 496 -5.38 7.02 16.73
N PHE A 497 -6.24 6.14 16.24
CA PHE A 497 -7.43 6.49 15.46
C PHE A 497 -8.44 5.33 15.55
N GLY A 498 -9.70 5.59 15.21
CA GLY A 498 -10.70 4.54 15.06
C GLY A 498 -11.18 4.47 13.63
N ALA A 499 -11.25 3.29 13.04
CA ALA A 499 -11.83 3.13 11.71
C ALA A 499 -13.34 2.85 11.79
N ARG A 500 -14.03 3.61 12.66
CA ARG A 500 -15.46 3.50 12.86
C ARG A 500 -16.18 4.18 11.71
N ALA A 501 -16.31 3.48 10.59
CA ALA A 501 -17.50 3.70 9.77
C ALA A 501 -18.74 3.51 10.68
N PRO A 502 -19.86 4.21 10.46
CA PRO A 502 -21.13 3.83 11.05
C PRO A 502 -21.34 2.34 10.75
N SER A 503 -21.14 1.49 11.76
CA SER A 503 -20.64 0.12 11.58
C SER A 503 -21.71 -0.88 11.16
N SER A 504 -22.67 -0.46 10.33
CA SER A 504 -23.73 -1.30 9.79
C SER A 504 -23.91 -1.21 8.26
N THR A 505 -23.13 -0.41 7.52
CA THR A 505 -23.44 -0.13 6.10
C THR A 505 -22.34 -0.41 5.07
N VAL A 506 -21.10 -0.75 5.46
CA VAL A 506 -20.01 -0.99 4.48
C VAL A 506 -19.48 -2.42 4.61
N ASP A 507 -19.97 -3.30 3.73
CA ASP A 507 -19.41 -4.64 3.52
C ASP A 507 -18.29 -4.56 2.47
N ASN A 508 -17.05 -4.80 2.89
CA ASN A 508 -15.86 -4.82 2.05
C ASN A 508 -14.78 -5.77 2.61
N ALA A 509 -13.67 -5.96 1.90
CA ALA A 509 -12.59 -6.87 2.30
C ALA A 509 -11.64 -6.36 3.42
N VAL A 510 -11.80 -5.13 3.92
CA VAL A 510 -10.96 -4.58 5.00
C VAL A 510 -10.97 -5.49 6.23
N ASN A 511 -9.79 -5.75 6.81
CA ASN A 511 -9.66 -6.53 8.05
C ASN A 511 -10.67 -6.08 9.14
N PRO A 512 -11.54 -6.97 9.63
CA PRO A 512 -12.51 -6.64 10.68
C PRO A 512 -11.90 -6.05 11.95
N ALA A 513 -10.64 -6.38 12.27
CA ALA A 513 -9.94 -5.86 13.44
C ALA A 513 -9.83 -4.32 13.43
N PHE A 514 -9.80 -3.66 12.26
CA PHE A 514 -9.84 -2.20 12.18
C PHE A 514 -11.09 -1.59 12.81
N ARG A 515 -12.23 -2.31 12.76
CA ARG A 515 -13.52 -1.81 13.28
C ARG A 515 -13.54 -1.71 14.81
N THR A 516 -12.70 -2.49 15.48
CA THR A 516 -12.59 -2.51 16.94
C THR A 516 -11.30 -1.90 17.45
N ALA A 517 -10.30 -1.69 16.59
CA ALA A 517 -9.03 -1.05 16.93
C ALA A 517 -9.17 0.41 17.38
N VAL A 518 -8.38 0.78 18.37
CA VAL A 518 -8.15 2.19 18.76
C VAL A 518 -6.69 2.61 18.53
N TYR A 519 -5.82 1.65 18.29
CA TYR A 519 -4.44 1.88 17.91
C TYR A 519 -4.04 0.94 16.79
N HIS A 520 -3.35 1.48 15.80
CA HIS A 520 -2.41 0.74 14.97
C HIS A 520 -1.01 1.06 15.48
N ILE A 521 -0.25 0.08 15.94
CA ILE A 521 1.10 0.31 16.44
C ILE A 521 2.08 -0.51 15.59
N MET A 522 3.15 0.14 15.19
CA MET A 522 4.31 -0.46 14.53
C MET A 522 5.49 -0.48 15.49
N THR A 523 6.32 -1.50 15.34
CA THR A 523 7.64 -1.62 15.96
C THR A 523 8.62 -2.14 14.93
N GLY A 524 9.87 -2.27 15.31
CA GLY A 524 10.83 -2.95 14.46
C GLY A 524 12.12 -3.31 15.16
N LYS A 525 13.01 -3.95 14.41
CA LYS A 525 14.35 -4.30 14.87
C LYS A 525 15.38 -3.71 13.93
N PHE A 526 16.27 -2.88 14.48
CA PHE A 526 17.41 -2.37 13.75
C PHE A 526 18.42 -3.50 13.47
N VAL A 527 18.89 -3.56 12.23
CA VAL A 527 19.90 -4.48 11.73
C VAL A 527 21.00 -3.67 11.05
N GLN A 528 22.25 -3.96 11.41
CA GLN A 528 23.41 -3.38 10.75
C GLN A 528 23.81 -4.33 9.62
N LEU A 529 23.64 -3.89 8.37
CA LEU A 529 23.92 -4.68 7.18
C LEU A 529 25.15 -4.13 6.46
N THR A 530 26.01 -5.05 6.05
CA THR A 530 27.16 -4.86 5.16
C THR A 530 27.09 -5.90 4.04
N SER A 531 27.85 -5.70 2.96
CA SER A 531 27.95 -6.71 1.88
C SER A 531 28.52 -8.05 2.32
N SER A 532 29.22 -8.10 3.46
CA SER A 532 29.71 -9.32 4.09
C SER A 532 28.75 -9.93 5.11
N THR A 533 27.58 -9.33 5.34
CA THR A 533 26.62 -9.83 6.32
C THR A 533 26.02 -11.15 5.85
N ALA A 534 26.16 -12.20 6.67
CA ALA A 534 25.56 -13.49 6.40
C ALA A 534 24.02 -13.42 6.44
N ALA A 535 23.36 -14.12 5.51
CA ALA A 535 21.90 -14.25 5.45
C ALA A 535 21.27 -14.63 6.81
N SER A 536 21.94 -15.53 7.53
CA SER A 536 21.51 -16.02 8.86
C SER A 536 21.35 -14.91 9.90
N THR A 537 22.11 -13.82 9.81
CA THR A 537 21.97 -12.66 10.70
C THR A 537 20.61 -11.99 10.52
N LEU A 538 20.19 -11.76 9.27
CA LEU A 538 18.90 -11.17 8.98
C LEU A 538 17.76 -12.11 9.37
N THR A 539 17.89 -13.40 9.05
CA THR A 539 16.91 -14.43 9.43
C THR A 539 16.74 -14.50 10.94
N ALA A 540 17.83 -14.49 11.71
CA ALA A 540 17.78 -14.47 13.17
C ALA A 540 17.16 -13.18 13.72
N ALA A 541 17.45 -12.02 13.10
CA ALA A 541 16.86 -10.75 13.48
C ALA A 541 15.34 -10.75 13.27
N ARG A 542 14.87 -11.24 12.10
CA ARG A 542 13.44 -11.42 11.81
C ARG A 542 12.79 -12.40 12.78
N ALA A 543 13.37 -13.58 12.97
CA ALA A 543 12.84 -14.57 13.91
C ALA A 543 12.71 -14.01 15.33
N ALA A 544 13.67 -13.20 15.80
CA ALA A 544 13.57 -12.54 17.10
C ALA A 544 12.46 -11.47 17.17
N LEU A 545 12.22 -10.73 16.09
CA LEU A 545 11.11 -9.78 15.99
C LEU A 545 9.77 -10.54 16.00
N THR A 546 9.61 -11.51 15.09
CA THR A 546 8.39 -12.29 14.88
C THR A 546 8.04 -13.13 16.10
N ASN A 547 8.96 -13.95 16.59
CA ASN A 547 8.70 -14.94 17.65
C ASN A 547 8.95 -14.40 19.06
N GLY A 548 9.61 -13.24 19.20
CA GLY A 548 9.84 -12.58 20.48
C GLY A 548 8.85 -11.42 20.70
N THR A 549 9.22 -10.25 20.19
CA THR A 549 8.46 -9.00 20.39
C THR A 549 7.01 -9.14 19.92
N MET A 550 6.81 -9.58 18.67
CA MET A 550 5.47 -9.67 18.08
C MET A 550 4.63 -10.80 18.68
N ALA A 551 5.25 -11.89 19.17
CA ALA A 551 4.53 -12.91 19.92
C ALA A 551 3.94 -12.34 21.22
N SER A 552 4.68 -11.47 21.92
CA SER A 552 4.17 -10.78 23.12
C SER A 552 3.00 -9.85 22.80
N TRP A 553 3.04 -9.17 21.65
CA TRP A 553 1.96 -8.29 21.19
C TRP A 553 0.71 -9.08 20.80
N ARG A 554 0.87 -10.21 20.09
CA ARG A 554 -0.23 -11.13 19.79
C ARG A 554 -0.85 -11.70 21.07
N GLY A 555 -0.03 -12.00 22.08
CA GLY A 555 -0.51 -12.47 23.39
C GLY A 555 -1.46 -11.51 24.11
N VAL A 556 -1.30 -10.19 23.92
CA VAL A 556 -2.22 -9.18 24.47
C VAL A 556 -3.31 -8.75 23.49
N THR A 557 -3.28 -9.23 22.23
CA THR A 557 -4.26 -8.91 21.19
C THR A 557 -4.75 -10.17 20.41
N PRO A 558 -5.13 -11.26 21.11
CA PRO A 558 -5.32 -12.58 20.48
C PRO A 558 -6.47 -12.63 19.46
N SER A 559 -7.49 -11.79 19.61
CA SER A 559 -8.64 -11.69 18.71
C SER A 559 -8.50 -10.61 17.61
N SER A 560 -7.34 -9.97 17.54
CA SER A 560 -7.09 -8.86 16.61
C SER A 560 -6.36 -9.32 15.34
N GLY A 561 -5.85 -8.36 14.57
CA GLY A 561 -5.07 -8.58 13.35
C GLY A 561 -3.88 -7.63 13.21
N ALA A 562 -3.23 -7.69 12.06
CA ALA A 562 -2.20 -6.77 11.60
C ALA A 562 -2.66 -6.10 10.29
N TYR A 563 -2.04 -4.98 9.95
CA TYR A 563 -2.34 -4.28 8.72
C TYR A 563 -1.41 -4.74 7.60
N LEU A 564 -1.95 -5.39 6.57
CA LEU A 564 -1.18 -6.06 5.51
C LEU A 564 -0.17 -5.19 4.74
N ASN A 565 -0.32 -3.85 4.78
CA ASN A 565 0.63 -2.93 4.14
C ASN A 565 1.80 -2.54 5.05
N GLU A 566 1.68 -2.79 6.35
CA GLU A 566 2.63 -2.36 7.40
C GLU A 566 2.95 -3.51 8.37
N ALA A 567 2.78 -4.76 7.92
CA ALA A 567 2.92 -5.95 8.75
C ALA A 567 4.33 -6.52 8.74
N ASP A 568 4.59 -7.44 9.66
CA ASP A 568 5.76 -8.31 9.61
C ASP A 568 5.71 -9.15 8.33
N ARG A 569 6.80 -9.18 7.57
CA ARG A 569 6.89 -10.03 6.38
C ARG A 569 6.73 -11.52 6.74
N LEU A 570 7.14 -11.93 7.94
CA LEU A 570 6.99 -13.31 8.42
C LEU A 570 5.81 -13.46 9.40
N GLU A 571 4.79 -12.60 9.31
CA GLU A 571 3.61 -12.68 10.19
C GLU A 571 3.03 -14.11 10.16
N PRO A 572 2.99 -14.82 11.31
CA PRO A 572 2.37 -16.13 11.37
C PRO A 572 0.86 -16.01 11.22
N ASP A 573 0.24 -17.04 10.63
CA ASP A 573 -1.20 -17.07 10.34
C ASP A 573 -1.66 -15.80 9.60
N TRP A 574 -0.84 -15.30 8.66
CA TRP A 574 -1.04 -14.03 7.96
C TRP A 574 -2.43 -13.91 7.31
N GLN A 575 -3.02 -15.01 6.85
CA GLN A 575 -4.38 -15.06 6.31
C GLN A 575 -5.39 -14.50 7.33
N LYS A 576 -5.34 -15.03 8.56
CA LYS A 576 -6.20 -14.58 9.66
C LYS A 576 -5.75 -13.21 10.18
N SER A 577 -4.44 -12.97 10.28
CA SER A 577 -3.93 -11.69 10.75
C SER A 577 -4.32 -10.54 9.82
N PHE A 578 -4.39 -10.74 8.50
CA PHE A 578 -4.62 -9.67 7.52
C PHE A 578 -6.09 -9.51 7.13
N TRP A 579 -6.90 -10.58 7.16
CA TRP A 579 -8.31 -10.51 6.75
C TRP A 579 -9.30 -11.14 7.73
N GLY A 580 -8.84 -11.85 8.76
CA GLY A 580 -9.70 -12.53 9.72
C GLY A 580 -10.57 -13.59 9.04
N ASP A 581 -11.88 -13.49 9.24
CA ASP A 581 -12.89 -14.38 8.66
C ASP A 581 -13.15 -14.12 7.16
N LYS A 582 -12.61 -13.04 6.59
CA LYS A 582 -12.81 -12.69 5.17
C LYS A 582 -11.91 -13.45 4.21
N TYR A 583 -10.89 -14.15 4.71
CA TYR A 583 -9.89 -14.80 3.84
C TYR A 583 -10.48 -15.82 2.88
N GLU A 584 -11.38 -16.68 3.36
CA GLU A 584 -11.96 -17.75 2.53
C GLU A 584 -12.77 -17.19 1.34
N ARG A 585 -13.53 -16.11 1.56
CA ARG A 585 -14.25 -15.43 0.48
C ARG A 585 -13.27 -14.81 -0.52
N LEU A 586 -12.23 -14.13 -0.04
CA LEU A 586 -11.19 -13.56 -0.90
C LEU A 586 -10.50 -14.64 -1.74
N LEU A 587 -10.17 -15.77 -1.13
CA LEU A 587 -9.52 -16.90 -1.79
C LEU A 587 -10.42 -17.52 -2.86
N SER A 588 -11.72 -17.66 -2.59
CA SER A 588 -12.70 -18.13 -3.58
C SER A 588 -12.72 -17.21 -4.81
N ILE A 589 -12.80 -15.90 -4.59
CA ILE A 589 -12.82 -14.89 -5.66
C ILE A 589 -11.51 -14.93 -6.46
N LYS A 590 -10.36 -15.01 -5.78
CA LYS A 590 -9.05 -15.13 -6.42
C LYS A 590 -8.98 -16.36 -7.33
N ARG A 591 -9.44 -17.51 -6.83
CA ARG A 591 -9.41 -18.78 -7.59
C ARG A 591 -10.34 -18.77 -8.79
N GLU A 592 -11.44 -18.03 -8.74
CA GLU A 592 -12.36 -17.86 -9.86
C GLU A 592 -11.79 -16.91 -10.92
N LEU A 593 -11.12 -15.83 -10.51
CA LEU A 593 -10.63 -14.80 -11.43
C LEU A 593 -9.25 -15.09 -12.04
N ASP A 594 -8.38 -15.81 -11.32
CA ASP A 594 -6.97 -16.00 -11.69
C ASP A 594 -6.53 -17.47 -11.57
N HIS A 595 -7.08 -18.34 -12.43
CA HIS A 595 -6.78 -19.78 -12.42
C HIS A 595 -5.30 -20.12 -12.68
N ARG A 596 -4.53 -19.19 -13.26
CA ARG A 596 -3.13 -19.40 -13.65
C ARG A 596 -2.13 -18.73 -12.70
N ASP A 597 -2.61 -18.18 -11.58
CA ASP A 597 -1.82 -17.43 -10.60
C ASP A 597 -0.96 -16.33 -11.26
N VAL A 598 -1.53 -15.63 -12.23
CA VAL A 598 -0.86 -14.54 -12.99
C VAL A 598 -0.34 -13.48 -12.03
N PHE A 599 -1.18 -13.10 -11.06
CA PHE A 599 -0.80 -12.17 -10.01
C PHE A 599 -0.41 -12.91 -8.74
N TRP A 600 0.83 -12.69 -8.31
CA TRP A 600 1.36 -13.21 -7.07
C TRP A 600 2.14 -12.12 -6.33
N VAL A 601 1.93 -12.05 -5.02
CA VAL A 601 2.74 -11.26 -4.09
C VAL A 601 2.89 -12.01 -2.78
N HIS A 602 4.01 -11.78 -2.09
CA HIS A 602 4.28 -12.37 -0.77
C HIS A 602 3.15 -12.06 0.21
N HIS A 603 2.57 -13.10 0.83
CA HIS A 603 1.42 -13.02 1.73
C HIS A 603 0.21 -12.25 1.13
N GLY A 604 0.02 -12.32 -0.18
CA GLY A 604 -1.23 -11.96 -0.85
C GLY A 604 -2.23 -13.11 -0.82
N VAL A 605 -3.50 -12.83 -1.06
CA VAL A 605 -4.54 -13.89 -1.13
C VAL A 605 -4.19 -14.91 -2.22
N GLY A 606 -4.13 -16.20 -1.84
CA GLY A 606 -3.79 -17.29 -2.74
C GLY A 606 -2.29 -17.49 -2.97
N SER A 607 -1.43 -16.79 -2.21
CA SER A 607 0.02 -16.84 -2.42
C SER A 607 0.70 -18.10 -1.87
N GLU A 608 0.05 -18.86 -0.99
CA GLU A 608 0.65 -20.01 -0.28
C GLU A 608 1.06 -21.19 -1.16
N GLY A 609 0.58 -21.24 -2.42
CA GLY A 609 1.02 -22.24 -3.39
C GLY A 609 2.42 -22.00 -3.96
N TRP A 610 3.07 -20.89 -3.60
CA TRP A 610 4.31 -20.42 -4.21
C TRP A 610 5.33 -19.95 -3.16
N THR A 611 6.61 -20.06 -3.50
CA THR A 611 7.76 -19.60 -2.72
C THR A 611 8.84 -18.98 -3.61
N ILE A 612 9.73 -18.20 -3.00
CA ILE A 612 10.91 -17.63 -3.64
C ILE A 612 12.11 -18.50 -3.29
N GLU A 613 12.75 -19.08 -4.31
CA GLU A 613 13.95 -19.89 -4.16
C GLU A 613 15.21 -19.06 -4.47
N ASP A 614 16.13 -19.02 -3.51
CA ASP A 614 17.42 -18.34 -3.65
C ASP A 614 18.23 -18.91 -4.81
N ARG A 615 19.06 -18.05 -5.39
CA ARG A 615 20.02 -18.46 -6.43
C ARG A 615 21.35 -18.80 -5.77
N GLU A 616 21.95 -19.94 -6.13
CA GLU A 616 23.34 -20.21 -5.79
C GLU A 616 24.24 -19.10 -6.38
N GLY A 617 25.07 -18.46 -5.54
CA GLY A 617 26.07 -17.48 -5.97
C GLY A 617 25.57 -16.04 -6.23
N GLY A 618 24.39 -15.66 -5.75
CA GLY A 618 23.88 -14.29 -5.88
C GLY A 618 24.74 -13.25 -5.13
N VAL A 619 24.93 -12.07 -5.74
CA VAL A 619 25.57 -10.89 -5.12
C VAL A 619 24.51 -10.10 -4.33
N GLY A 620 24.86 -9.56 -3.16
CA GLY A 620 23.96 -8.83 -2.26
C GLY A 620 23.54 -9.63 -1.03
N VAL A 621 22.59 -9.12 -0.24
CA VAL A 621 22.09 -9.84 0.94
C VAL A 621 21.15 -10.94 0.47
N GLN A 622 21.59 -12.20 0.62
CA GLN A 622 20.73 -13.37 0.42
C GLN A 622 19.72 -13.42 1.58
N VAL A 623 18.45 -13.56 1.25
CA VAL A 623 17.36 -13.46 2.23
C VAL A 623 16.33 -14.58 2.07
N GLY A 624 16.52 -15.53 1.14
CA GLY A 624 15.57 -16.63 0.92
C GLY A 624 14.17 -16.13 0.60
N GLU A 625 13.18 -16.85 1.14
CA GLU A 625 11.76 -16.52 1.13
C GLU A 625 11.47 -15.11 1.72
N ALA A 626 12.44 -14.54 2.41
CA ALA A 626 12.36 -13.26 3.08
C ALA A 626 12.68 -12.05 2.16
N GLY A 627 12.98 -12.25 0.87
CA GLY A 627 13.05 -11.17 -0.13
C GLY A 627 12.66 -11.58 -1.54
N GLU A 628 13.00 -10.76 -2.54
CA GLU A 628 12.48 -10.89 -3.91
C GLU A 628 13.57 -11.21 -4.96
N ASN A 629 14.76 -11.64 -4.51
CA ASN A 629 15.95 -11.85 -5.35
C ASN A 629 16.01 -13.24 -6.02
N GLY A 630 14.99 -14.07 -5.80
CA GLY A 630 14.98 -15.47 -6.20
C GLY A 630 13.92 -15.81 -7.25
N LYS A 631 13.97 -17.05 -7.73
CA LYS A 631 13.02 -17.58 -8.69
C LYS A 631 11.68 -17.87 -8.01
N LEU A 632 10.57 -17.51 -8.64
CA LEU A 632 9.23 -17.80 -8.14
C LEU A 632 8.81 -19.19 -8.56
N CYS A 633 8.61 -20.08 -7.59
CA CYS A 633 8.34 -21.49 -7.81
C CYS A 633 7.15 -21.98 -6.97
N LYS A 634 6.40 -22.95 -7.46
CA LYS A 634 5.37 -23.62 -6.65
C LYS A 634 6.01 -24.39 -5.50
N VAL A 635 5.36 -24.40 -4.35
CA VAL A 635 5.78 -25.20 -3.19
C VAL A 635 5.74 -26.68 -3.57
N ALA A 636 6.76 -27.44 -3.15
CA ALA A 636 6.96 -28.85 -3.50
C ALA A 636 6.02 -29.80 -2.75
#